data_AF-A0AAV6M660-F1
#
_entry.id   AF-A0AAV6M660-F1
#
_cell.length_a   1.000
_cell.length_b   1.000
_cell.length_c   1.000
_cell.angle_alpha   90.00
_cell.angle_beta   90.00
_cell.angle_gamma   90.00
#
_symmetry.space_group_name_H-M   'P 1'
#
loop_
_entity.id
_entity.type
_entity.pdbx_description
1 polymer ?
#
loop_
_entity_poly.entity_id
_entity_poly.type
_entity_poly.pdbx_seq_one_letter_code
_entity_poly.pdbx_strand_id
1 'polypeptide(L)'
;MTNPTGTVIFTTVGRTQYGFDTFSVPLSSPTTEHCLTDGISVNFNAQFVDNQQSIVFISERSGSPRVYLSNSPNSAPKLLPSAPGSCFHDRPIIRNDRLYFISAHENPHKPFTSWSALYFTGLDGSDSVTRLTPCGSVDFSPAVSESGKFVAVASYGSRSWGGEFQELHTEIVVFRSSDPDRRVVVSGRGGWPSWSGDSTVYFHRQAEDGWWSIFRVEIPENLDSSVPPVAVRVTPAGLHCFTPAAMNDRKRVVVATRRPDNKFRHIEIYNSGTDEFDPITQKLNPSFHHYNPFVSPDSNYIGYHRFRGESSHGELTIPHFERIISPINELRLIRINGSFPTQSPDGNFIAFNPDFVGLKIVKADGSKCWTVLKDRTAFYNSWSPTEKNVIYSSLGPIFGPARATVQIARTTINSDDLNNGDSDEVAGEVKILTKEDTGNNAFPACSPDGKFLVFRSGRSGHKNLYIIDAVNGDFNGEARRLTDGPWIDTMPSWSPAGDLIAFSSNMHNPENTETFSIYVIRPDGSNLRRVHVAGPEGSSDVDKERINHVCFSRDGEWLLFTSNLGGVSAEPVSMPNQFQPYGDLFVVRLDGTGLRRLTWSAYENGTPTWYYGSELALSGLSLKDEVVGEKLKGEFDEPLWITFN
;
A
#
# COMPACT_ATOMS: atom_id res chain seq x y z
N MET A 1 17.11 -7.09 24.50
CA MET A 1 17.36 -5.89 23.67
C MET A 1 16.17 -4.95 23.86
N THR A 2 16.40 -3.64 23.94
CA THR A 2 15.31 -2.66 24.05
C THR A 2 14.54 -2.57 22.73
N ASN A 3 13.21 -2.47 22.80
CA ASN A 3 12.37 -2.18 21.63
C ASN A 3 12.43 -0.68 21.29
N PRO A 4 12.18 -0.29 20.03
CA PRO A 4 11.93 1.10 19.70
C PRO A 4 10.66 1.59 20.41
N THR A 5 10.68 2.83 20.89
CA THR A 5 9.56 3.43 21.64
C THR A 5 9.14 4.76 21.05
N GLY A 6 7.87 5.12 21.17
CA GLY A 6 7.36 6.43 20.80
C GLY A 6 6.25 6.36 19.78
N THR A 7 6.15 7.39 18.93
CA THR A 7 5.09 7.50 17.93
C THR A 7 5.68 7.75 16.55
N VAL A 8 5.23 6.98 15.58
CA VAL A 8 5.54 7.13 14.16
C VAL A 8 4.32 7.69 13.44
N ILE A 9 4.55 8.72 12.64
CA ILE A 9 3.56 9.25 11.70
C ILE A 9 4.00 8.83 10.30
N PHE A 10 3.08 8.32 9.51
CA PHE A 10 3.36 7.90 8.15
C PHE A 10 2.17 8.16 7.22
N THR A 11 2.38 7.98 5.93
CA THR A 11 1.35 8.14 4.90
C THR A 11 1.09 6.84 4.15
N THR A 12 -0.13 6.65 3.66
CA THR A 12 -0.44 5.66 2.63
C THR A 12 -0.85 6.39 1.36
N VAL A 13 -0.14 6.13 0.26
CA VAL A 13 -0.34 6.86 -1.01
C VAL A 13 -1.72 6.53 -1.59
N GLY A 14 -2.43 7.56 -2.09
CA GLY A 14 -3.70 7.39 -2.82
C GLY A 14 -4.93 7.15 -1.94
N ARG A 15 -4.86 7.42 -0.62
CA ARG A 15 -5.92 7.04 0.32
C ARG A 15 -7.29 7.65 0.02
N THR A 16 -7.36 8.92 -0.36
CA THR A 16 -8.62 9.56 -0.79
C THR A 16 -9.19 8.99 -2.08
N GLN A 17 -8.45 8.13 -2.79
CA GLN A 17 -8.84 7.54 -4.06
C GLN A 17 -9.41 6.12 -3.91
N TYR A 18 -9.20 5.42 -2.79
CA TYR A 18 -9.60 4.00 -2.60
C TYR A 18 -10.69 3.75 -1.54
N GLY A 19 -11.65 4.67 -1.36
CA GLY A 19 -12.79 4.50 -0.46
C GLY A 19 -13.82 3.46 -0.94
N PHE A 20 -13.46 2.18 -0.93
CA PHE A 20 -14.29 1.09 -1.43
C PHE A 20 -15.38 0.64 -0.45
N ASP A 21 -16.48 0.19 -1.03
CA ASP A 21 -17.52 -0.59 -0.36
C ASP A 21 -17.94 -1.79 -1.20
N THR A 22 -18.65 -2.71 -0.54
CA THR A 22 -19.15 -3.93 -1.18
C THR A 22 -20.61 -3.78 -1.54
N PHE A 23 -20.94 -4.11 -2.78
CA PHE A 23 -22.28 -4.04 -3.34
C PHE A 23 -22.70 -5.38 -3.93
N SER A 24 -24.00 -5.55 -4.13
CA SER A 24 -24.54 -6.68 -4.88
C SER A 24 -25.74 -6.32 -5.73
N VAL A 25 -26.04 -7.19 -6.68
CA VAL A 25 -27.17 -7.09 -7.58
C VAL A 25 -27.81 -8.47 -7.78
N PRO A 26 -29.16 -8.57 -7.75
CA PRO A 26 -29.84 -9.81 -8.10
C PRO A 26 -29.81 -10.04 -9.62
N LEU A 27 -29.53 -11.27 -10.05
CA LEU A 27 -29.51 -11.63 -11.48
C LEU A 27 -30.90 -11.65 -12.14
N SER A 28 -31.95 -11.86 -11.36
CA SER A 28 -33.33 -11.84 -11.86
C SER A 28 -33.77 -10.43 -12.30
N SER A 29 -33.17 -9.37 -11.74
CA SER A 29 -33.51 -7.98 -12.05
C SER A 29 -32.32 -7.05 -11.77
N PRO A 30 -31.31 -6.99 -12.66
CA PRO A 30 -30.09 -6.23 -12.42
C PRO A 30 -30.26 -4.74 -12.73
N THR A 31 -31.22 -4.09 -12.09
CA THR A 31 -31.57 -2.67 -12.30
C THR A 31 -31.11 -1.76 -11.17
N THR A 32 -30.85 -2.33 -9.99
CA THR A 32 -30.45 -1.60 -8.79
C THR A 32 -29.42 -2.42 -8.03
N GLU A 33 -28.37 -1.76 -7.56
CA GLU A 33 -27.39 -2.36 -6.66
C GLU A 33 -27.74 -2.08 -5.19
N HIS A 34 -27.25 -2.93 -4.30
CA HIS A 34 -27.43 -2.82 -2.86
C HIS A 34 -26.08 -2.82 -2.16
N CYS A 35 -25.80 -1.82 -1.32
CA CYS A 35 -24.63 -1.84 -0.45
C CYS A 35 -24.81 -2.94 0.61
N LEU A 36 -23.80 -3.79 0.75
CA LEU A 36 -23.78 -4.89 1.72
C LEU A 36 -23.03 -4.53 3.01
N THR A 37 -22.28 -3.43 2.99
CA THR A 37 -21.53 -2.90 4.13
C THR A 37 -22.18 -1.63 4.69
N ASP A 38 -21.72 -1.18 5.86
CA ASP A 38 -22.31 -0.08 6.63
C ASP A 38 -21.88 1.32 6.18
N GLY A 39 -20.97 1.43 5.21
CA GLY A 39 -20.51 2.73 4.72
C GLY A 39 -19.60 3.49 5.68
N ILE A 40 -19.08 2.88 6.75
CA ILE A 40 -18.30 3.58 7.79
C ILE A 40 -16.78 3.48 7.54
N SER A 41 -16.31 2.46 6.85
CA SER A 41 -14.87 2.16 6.70
C SER A 41 -14.50 1.72 5.30
N VAL A 42 -13.22 1.73 4.93
CA VAL A 42 -12.83 1.08 3.67
C VAL A 42 -13.07 -0.43 3.77
N ASN A 43 -13.87 -0.97 2.85
CA ASN A 43 -14.28 -2.38 2.84
C ASN A 43 -13.99 -3.00 1.47
N PHE A 44 -13.40 -4.20 1.46
CA PHE A 44 -12.98 -4.84 0.20
C PHE A 44 -12.98 -6.37 0.27
N ASN A 45 -12.88 -6.98 -0.92
CA ASN A 45 -12.69 -8.42 -1.13
C ASN A 45 -13.68 -9.32 -0.41
N ALA A 46 -14.97 -8.98 -0.46
CA ALA A 46 -16.02 -9.77 0.17
C ALA A 46 -16.31 -11.12 -0.53
N GLN A 47 -16.98 -12.02 0.20
CA GLN A 47 -17.56 -13.27 -0.28
C GLN A 47 -18.91 -13.52 0.39
N PHE A 48 -19.86 -14.09 -0.35
CA PHE A 48 -21.11 -14.57 0.24
C PHE A 48 -20.87 -15.80 1.12
N VAL A 49 -21.49 -15.81 2.29
CA VAL A 49 -21.48 -16.94 3.23
C VAL A 49 -22.67 -17.86 2.97
N ASP A 50 -23.79 -17.28 2.56
CA ASP A 50 -25.07 -17.97 2.31
C ASP A 50 -25.85 -17.30 1.16
N ASN A 51 -27.08 -17.76 0.94
CA ASN A 51 -28.00 -17.19 -0.06
C ASN A 51 -28.83 -16.01 0.48
N GLN A 52 -28.62 -15.60 1.74
CA GLN A 52 -29.33 -14.49 2.40
C GLN A 52 -28.52 -13.19 2.37
N GLN A 53 -27.51 -13.12 1.48
CA GLN A 53 -26.60 -11.98 1.32
C GLN A 53 -25.76 -11.69 2.57
N SER A 54 -25.56 -12.67 3.46
CA SER A 54 -24.52 -12.59 4.48
C SER A 54 -23.15 -12.58 3.78
N ILE A 55 -22.25 -11.70 4.22
CA ILE A 55 -20.91 -11.58 3.65
C ILE A 55 -19.81 -11.65 4.71
N VAL A 56 -18.72 -12.32 4.35
CA VAL A 56 -17.42 -12.18 5.00
C VAL A 56 -16.56 -11.26 4.15
N PHE A 57 -15.87 -10.30 4.76
CA PHE A 57 -15.15 -9.26 4.03
C PHE A 57 -14.00 -8.70 4.86
N ILE A 58 -13.13 -7.94 4.21
CA ILE A 58 -12.08 -7.19 4.89
C ILE A 58 -12.55 -5.76 5.15
N SER A 59 -12.26 -5.26 6.34
CA SER A 59 -12.54 -3.88 6.71
C SER A 59 -11.38 -3.24 7.47
N GLU A 60 -11.07 -1.98 7.17
CA GLU A 60 -10.10 -1.17 7.91
C GLU A 60 -10.68 -0.49 9.16
N ARG A 61 -11.94 -0.75 9.54
CA ARG A 61 -12.65 -0.06 10.65
C ARG A 61 -11.98 -0.06 12.02
N SER A 62 -10.97 -0.92 12.23
CA SER A 62 -10.18 -0.98 13.46
C SER A 62 -8.82 -0.28 13.35
N GLY A 63 -8.63 0.53 12.31
CA GLY A 63 -7.36 1.17 11.96
C GLY A 63 -6.39 0.24 11.21
N SER A 64 -6.73 -1.04 11.04
CA SER A 64 -5.99 -1.95 10.18
C SER A 64 -6.98 -2.93 9.55
N PRO A 65 -6.68 -3.45 8.35
CA PRO A 65 -7.51 -4.46 7.70
C PRO A 65 -7.67 -5.66 8.62
N ARG A 66 -8.92 -6.07 8.90
CA ARG A 66 -9.27 -7.31 9.60
C ARG A 66 -10.50 -7.95 8.96
N VAL A 67 -10.78 -9.20 9.34
CA VAL A 67 -11.88 -9.99 8.77
C VAL A 67 -13.17 -9.76 9.58
N TYR A 68 -14.25 -9.42 8.89
CA TYR A 68 -15.56 -9.18 9.48
C TYR A 68 -16.65 -10.00 8.79
N LEU A 69 -17.71 -10.28 9.55
CA LEU A 69 -18.94 -10.89 9.09
C LEU A 69 -20.09 -9.89 9.21
N SER A 70 -20.86 -9.73 8.14
CA SER A 70 -22.15 -9.04 8.16
C SER A 70 -23.24 -10.05 7.80
N ASN A 71 -24.28 -10.17 8.65
CA ASN A 71 -25.36 -11.14 8.45
C ASN A 71 -26.49 -10.62 7.56
N SER A 72 -26.53 -9.31 7.34
CA SER A 72 -27.47 -8.68 6.43
C SER A 72 -26.91 -7.34 5.99
N PRO A 73 -27.42 -6.77 4.87
CA PRO A 73 -27.16 -5.39 4.53
C PRO A 73 -27.42 -4.48 5.74
N ASN A 74 -26.52 -3.53 6.00
CA ASN A 74 -26.56 -2.58 7.12
C ASN A 74 -26.50 -3.16 8.55
N SER A 75 -26.29 -4.47 8.73
CA SER A 75 -26.04 -5.02 10.07
C SER A 75 -24.66 -4.60 10.58
N ALA A 76 -24.54 -4.35 11.89
CA ALA A 76 -23.25 -4.02 12.51
C ALA A 76 -22.28 -5.20 12.32
N PRO A 77 -21.16 -5.02 11.59
CA PRO A 77 -20.24 -6.11 11.30
C PRO A 77 -19.56 -6.67 12.54
N LYS A 78 -19.56 -8.00 12.66
CA LYS A 78 -18.91 -8.76 13.73
C LYS A 78 -17.47 -9.07 13.33
N LEU A 79 -16.52 -8.70 14.19
CA LEU A 79 -15.11 -9.11 14.03
C LEU A 79 -15.01 -10.64 14.16
N LEU A 80 -14.33 -11.29 13.22
CA LEU A 80 -14.05 -12.72 13.29
C LEU A 80 -12.68 -13.02 13.90
N PRO A 81 -12.52 -14.19 14.55
CA PRO A 81 -11.20 -14.67 14.99
C PRO A 81 -10.22 -14.69 13.81
N SER A 82 -9.03 -14.17 14.05
CA SER A 82 -7.97 -14.08 13.04
C SER A 82 -6.63 -13.86 13.73
N ALA A 83 -5.52 -14.04 13.00
CA ALA A 83 -4.18 -13.88 13.55
C ALA A 83 -3.97 -12.48 14.17
N PRO A 84 -3.53 -12.38 15.44
CA PRO A 84 -3.22 -11.09 16.08
C PRO A 84 -2.15 -10.32 15.30
N GLY A 85 -2.31 -9.00 15.16
CA GLY A 85 -1.32 -8.14 14.51
C GLY A 85 -1.10 -8.38 13.01
N SER A 86 -1.95 -9.19 12.37
CA SER A 86 -1.89 -9.45 10.94
C SER A 86 -2.62 -8.38 10.13
N CYS A 87 -2.16 -8.15 8.90
CA CYS A 87 -2.96 -7.51 7.85
C CYS A 87 -3.54 -8.57 6.90
N PHE A 88 -4.71 -8.26 6.35
CA PHE A 88 -5.49 -9.17 5.50
C PHE A 88 -5.94 -8.37 4.29
N HIS A 89 -5.20 -8.39 3.17
CA HIS A 89 -5.61 -7.66 1.97
C HIS A 89 -6.32 -8.52 0.94
N ASP A 90 -6.29 -9.84 1.13
CA ASP A 90 -6.88 -10.81 0.21
C ASP A 90 -8.29 -11.22 0.64
N ARG A 91 -8.98 -11.97 -0.21
CA ARG A 91 -10.36 -12.40 0.07
C ARG A 91 -10.42 -13.46 1.19
N PRO A 92 -11.26 -13.26 2.22
CA PRO A 92 -11.61 -14.31 3.19
C PRO A 92 -12.70 -15.21 2.62
N ILE A 93 -12.75 -16.47 3.08
CA ILE A 93 -13.78 -17.44 2.69
C ILE A 93 -14.28 -18.16 3.94
N ILE A 94 -15.61 -18.26 4.10
CA ILE A 94 -16.22 -19.17 5.08
C ILE A 94 -16.74 -20.40 4.33
N ARG A 95 -16.32 -21.59 4.77
CA ARG A 95 -16.81 -22.87 4.25
C ARG A 95 -16.72 -23.92 5.35
N ASN A 96 -17.81 -24.67 5.56
CA ASN A 96 -17.88 -25.75 6.56
C ASN A 96 -17.43 -25.32 7.96
N ASP A 97 -17.94 -24.18 8.43
CA ASP A 97 -17.64 -23.59 9.76
C ASP A 97 -16.15 -23.23 9.98
N ARG A 98 -15.40 -23.07 8.89
CA ARG A 98 -14.01 -22.61 8.89
C ARG A 98 -13.88 -21.32 8.11
N LEU A 99 -13.15 -20.38 8.69
CA LEU A 99 -12.71 -19.16 8.02
C LEU A 99 -11.31 -19.38 7.46
N TYR A 100 -11.16 -19.26 6.14
CA TYR A 100 -9.90 -19.27 5.41
C TYR A 100 -9.48 -17.83 5.08
N PHE A 101 -8.22 -17.48 5.28
CA PHE A 101 -7.74 -16.12 5.06
C PHE A 101 -6.22 -16.07 4.81
N ILE A 102 -5.78 -15.06 4.06
CA ILE A 102 -4.36 -14.73 3.91
C ILE A 102 -3.92 -13.79 5.01
N SER A 103 -2.79 -14.10 5.64
CA SER A 103 -2.23 -13.34 6.75
C SER A 103 -0.71 -13.25 6.64
N ALA A 104 -0.15 -12.12 7.08
CA ALA A 104 1.28 -11.84 7.07
C ALA A 104 1.91 -11.80 8.49
N HIS A 105 1.28 -12.47 9.47
CA HIS A 105 1.70 -12.38 10.88
C HIS A 105 2.99 -13.14 11.21
N GLU A 106 3.32 -14.18 10.45
CA GLU A 106 4.56 -14.95 10.64
C GLU A 106 5.71 -14.34 9.84
N ASN A 107 6.85 -14.13 10.49
CA ASN A 107 8.03 -13.53 9.87
C ASN A 107 8.82 -14.59 9.07
N PRO A 108 9.07 -14.40 7.76
CA PRO A 108 9.93 -15.31 7.01
C PRO A 108 11.38 -15.22 7.46
N HIS A 109 12.13 -16.29 7.19
CA HIS A 109 13.55 -16.39 7.56
C HIS A 109 14.49 -15.56 6.67
N LYS A 110 14.00 -15.00 5.56
CA LYS A 110 14.79 -14.29 4.56
C LYS A 110 14.09 -13.00 4.12
N PRO A 111 14.83 -11.89 3.91
CA PRO A 111 14.31 -10.73 3.21
C PRO A 111 13.85 -11.07 1.78
N PHE A 112 12.99 -10.23 1.22
CA PHE A 112 12.43 -10.32 -0.15
C PHE A 112 11.54 -11.53 -0.42
N THR A 113 11.23 -12.35 0.59
CA THR A 113 10.13 -13.31 0.50
C THR A 113 8.88 -12.68 1.08
N SER A 114 7.76 -12.78 0.38
CA SER A 114 6.47 -12.33 0.92
C SER A 114 6.15 -13.06 2.22
N TRP A 115 5.48 -12.35 3.13
CA TRP A 115 5.10 -12.84 4.45
C TRP A 115 3.72 -13.50 4.42
N SER A 116 3.02 -13.42 3.28
CA SER A 116 1.66 -13.89 3.11
C SER A 116 1.59 -15.41 3.09
N ALA A 117 0.74 -15.95 3.94
CA ALA A 117 0.39 -17.35 3.97
C ALA A 117 -1.12 -17.52 4.17
N LEU A 118 -1.65 -18.63 3.66
CA LEU A 118 -3.00 -19.08 3.89
C LEU A 118 -3.10 -19.78 5.24
N TYR A 119 -4.11 -19.39 6.01
CA TYR A 119 -4.49 -20.01 7.26
C TYR A 119 -5.96 -20.33 7.27
N PHE A 120 -6.38 -21.18 8.21
CA PHE A 120 -7.76 -21.28 8.63
C PHE A 120 -7.92 -21.24 10.15
N THR A 121 -9.12 -20.87 10.61
CA THR A 121 -9.56 -20.98 12.00
C THR A 121 -10.99 -21.50 12.06
N GLY A 122 -11.35 -22.19 13.15
CA GLY A 122 -12.74 -22.53 13.43
C GLY A 122 -13.56 -21.30 13.81
N LEU A 123 -14.87 -21.33 13.56
CA LEU A 123 -15.82 -20.32 14.04
C LEU A 123 -16.55 -20.74 15.33
N ASP A 124 -16.14 -21.88 15.89
CA ASP A 124 -16.62 -22.47 17.15
C ASP A 124 -16.16 -21.71 18.42
N GLY A 125 -15.37 -20.65 18.25
CA GLY A 125 -14.81 -19.87 19.35
C GLY A 125 -13.42 -20.35 19.80
N SER A 126 -12.79 -21.27 19.07
CA SER A 126 -11.37 -21.56 19.24
C SER A 126 -10.51 -20.41 18.68
N ASP A 127 -9.50 -19.97 19.44
CA ASP A 127 -8.53 -18.96 18.99
C ASP A 127 -7.36 -19.58 18.19
N SER A 128 -7.48 -20.86 17.80
CA SER A 128 -6.40 -21.58 17.10
C SER A 128 -6.41 -21.30 15.60
N VAL A 129 -5.36 -20.63 15.13
CA VAL A 129 -5.09 -20.44 13.70
C VAL A 129 -4.15 -21.54 13.21
N THR A 130 -4.51 -22.21 12.11
CA THR A 130 -3.71 -23.26 11.48
C THR A 130 -3.21 -22.82 10.11
N ARG A 131 -1.90 -22.92 9.89
CA ARG A 131 -1.25 -22.60 8.61
C ARG A 131 -1.48 -23.72 7.59
N LEU A 132 -1.87 -23.36 6.37
CA LEU A 132 -1.99 -24.27 5.22
C LEU A 132 -0.88 -24.08 4.19
N THR A 133 -0.30 -22.88 4.09
CA THR A 133 0.86 -22.66 3.23
C THR A 133 2.10 -23.30 3.84
N PRO A 134 2.87 -24.14 3.12
CA PRO A 134 4.13 -24.67 3.62
C PRO A 134 5.08 -23.57 4.10
N CYS A 135 5.87 -23.83 5.14
CA CYS A 135 6.85 -22.87 5.63
C CYS A 135 7.84 -22.47 4.52
N GLY A 136 8.12 -21.17 4.41
CA GLY A 136 8.96 -20.62 3.34
C GLY A 136 8.30 -20.54 1.96
N SER A 137 7.02 -20.95 1.83
CA SER A 137 6.21 -20.69 0.65
C SER A 137 5.22 -19.54 0.88
N VAL A 138 4.71 -18.99 -0.21
CA VAL A 138 3.76 -17.87 -0.23
C VAL A 138 2.56 -18.23 -1.07
N ASP A 139 1.36 -18.00 -0.52
CA ASP A 139 0.10 -18.17 -1.23
C ASP A 139 -0.78 -16.92 -1.12
N PHE A 140 -1.52 -16.64 -2.19
CA PHE A 140 -2.49 -15.58 -2.31
C PHE A 140 -3.83 -16.13 -2.83
N SER A 141 -4.87 -15.31 -2.70
CA SER A 141 -6.18 -15.45 -3.33
C SER A 141 -6.80 -16.85 -3.18
N PRO A 142 -6.99 -17.33 -1.94
CA PRO A 142 -7.46 -18.68 -1.69
C PRO A 142 -8.85 -18.88 -2.26
N ALA A 143 -9.13 -20.03 -2.86
CA ALA A 143 -10.44 -20.48 -3.30
C ALA A 143 -10.73 -21.84 -2.67
N VAL A 144 -11.92 -22.03 -2.13
CA VAL A 144 -12.34 -23.31 -1.54
C VAL A 144 -13.46 -23.90 -2.38
N SER A 145 -13.36 -25.20 -2.70
CA SER A 145 -14.35 -25.89 -3.52
C SER A 145 -15.70 -26.01 -2.82
N GLU A 146 -16.75 -26.35 -3.56
CA GLU A 146 -18.12 -26.40 -3.02
C GLU A 146 -18.25 -27.30 -1.78
N SER A 147 -17.62 -28.49 -1.83
CA SER A 147 -17.60 -29.41 -0.69
C SER A 147 -16.65 -29.01 0.44
N GLY A 148 -15.74 -28.06 0.20
CA GLY A 148 -14.64 -27.72 1.11
C GLY A 148 -13.47 -28.70 1.10
N LYS A 149 -13.50 -29.72 0.22
CA LYS A 149 -12.47 -30.75 0.14
C LYS A 149 -11.17 -30.24 -0.49
N PHE A 150 -11.29 -29.37 -1.48
CA PHE A 150 -10.15 -28.86 -2.25
C PHE A 150 -9.97 -27.36 -2.05
N VAL A 151 -8.70 -26.96 -2.04
CA VAL A 151 -8.29 -25.55 -1.96
C VAL A 151 -7.42 -25.26 -3.18
N ALA A 152 -7.67 -24.13 -3.83
CA ALA A 152 -6.83 -23.58 -4.88
C ALA A 152 -6.25 -22.24 -4.41
N VAL A 153 -4.99 -21.96 -4.75
CA VAL A 153 -4.30 -20.71 -4.41
C VAL A 153 -3.48 -20.22 -5.60
N ALA A 154 -3.22 -18.92 -5.64
CA ALA A 154 -2.15 -18.34 -6.45
C ALA A 154 -0.86 -18.39 -5.63
N SER A 155 0.02 -19.34 -5.91
CA SER A 155 1.22 -19.61 -5.12
C SER A 155 2.46 -19.01 -5.77
N TYR A 156 3.25 -18.26 -5.00
CA TYR A 156 4.58 -17.85 -5.41
C TYR A 156 5.65 -18.92 -5.07
N GLY A 157 5.24 -20.00 -4.38
CA GLY A 157 6.15 -21.02 -3.88
C GLY A 157 7.21 -20.41 -2.96
N SER A 158 8.42 -20.97 -2.98
CA SER A 158 9.57 -20.51 -2.19
C SER A 158 10.48 -19.49 -2.90
N ARG A 159 10.02 -18.95 -4.03
CA ARG A 159 10.80 -18.01 -4.84
C ARG A 159 10.94 -16.67 -4.10
N SER A 160 12.11 -16.05 -4.18
CA SER A 160 12.27 -14.65 -3.79
C SER A 160 11.48 -13.76 -4.74
N TRP A 161 10.85 -12.72 -4.21
CA TRP A 161 10.18 -11.73 -5.02
C TRP A 161 11.22 -10.91 -5.80
N GLY A 162 11.05 -10.83 -7.12
CA GLY A 162 11.99 -10.19 -8.03
C GLY A 162 11.73 -8.71 -8.27
N GLY A 163 10.72 -8.13 -7.63
CA GLY A 163 10.29 -6.74 -7.87
C GLY A 163 9.14 -6.63 -8.87
N GLU A 164 8.65 -7.75 -9.40
CA GLU A 164 7.59 -7.78 -10.40
C GLU A 164 6.20 -7.56 -9.79
N PHE A 165 5.43 -6.67 -10.41
CA PHE A 165 4.04 -6.39 -10.05
C PHE A 165 3.12 -6.19 -11.28
N GLN A 166 3.70 -6.20 -12.48
CA GLN A 166 2.98 -6.07 -13.75
C GLN A 166 2.71 -7.44 -14.42
N GLU A 167 3.47 -8.45 -14.01
CA GLU A 167 3.33 -9.83 -14.48
C GLU A 167 3.09 -10.77 -13.30
N LEU A 168 2.33 -11.83 -13.54
CA LEU A 168 2.12 -12.88 -12.56
C LEU A 168 3.16 -13.99 -12.72
N HIS A 169 3.98 -14.15 -11.69
CA HIS A 169 4.90 -15.28 -11.52
C HIS A 169 4.35 -16.34 -10.54
N THR A 170 3.10 -16.20 -10.14
CA THR A 170 2.37 -17.18 -9.34
C THR A 170 1.95 -18.38 -10.19
N GLU A 171 1.87 -19.53 -9.54
CA GLU A 171 1.30 -20.77 -10.06
C GLU A 171 -0.09 -20.98 -9.46
N ILE A 172 -1.03 -21.56 -10.21
CA ILE A 172 -2.26 -22.07 -9.64
C ILE A 172 -1.96 -23.44 -9.04
N VAL A 173 -2.10 -23.53 -7.73
CA VAL A 173 -1.81 -24.74 -6.95
C VAL A 173 -3.09 -25.25 -6.31
N VAL A 174 -3.37 -26.54 -6.46
CA VAL A 174 -4.52 -27.22 -5.88
C VAL A 174 -4.05 -28.30 -4.89
N PHE A 175 -4.72 -28.39 -3.74
CA PHE A 175 -4.43 -29.40 -2.72
C PHE A 175 -5.69 -29.77 -1.93
N ARG A 176 -5.62 -30.87 -1.19
CA ARG A 176 -6.69 -31.29 -0.27
C ARG A 176 -6.57 -30.50 1.02
N SER A 177 -7.69 -29.97 1.53
CA SER A 177 -7.71 -29.26 2.81
C SER A 177 -7.21 -30.13 3.98
N SER A 178 -7.37 -31.45 3.89
CA SER A 178 -6.89 -32.43 4.87
C SER A 178 -5.39 -32.76 4.78
N ASP A 179 -4.73 -32.41 3.68
CA ASP A 179 -3.33 -32.74 3.39
C ASP A 179 -2.69 -31.61 2.56
N PRO A 180 -2.41 -30.45 3.20
CA PRO A 180 -1.97 -29.24 2.50
C PRO A 180 -0.55 -29.33 1.93
N ASP A 181 0.26 -30.30 2.38
CA ASP A 181 1.61 -30.52 1.87
C ASP A 181 1.62 -31.25 0.52
N ARG A 182 0.55 -31.97 0.19
CA ARG A 182 0.40 -32.68 -1.09
C ARG A 182 -0.25 -31.78 -2.13
N ARG A 183 0.59 -31.03 -2.83
CA ARG A 183 0.20 -29.92 -3.72
C ARG A 183 0.42 -30.26 -5.19
N VAL A 184 -0.51 -29.84 -6.05
CA VAL A 184 -0.45 -30.03 -7.51
C VAL A 184 -0.48 -28.67 -8.19
N VAL A 185 0.56 -28.38 -8.97
CA VAL A 185 0.56 -27.21 -9.87
C VAL A 185 -0.30 -27.55 -11.08
N VAL A 186 -1.36 -26.78 -11.32
CA VAL A 186 -2.31 -26.99 -12.43
C VAL A 186 -2.19 -25.95 -13.54
N SER A 187 -1.52 -24.83 -13.26
CA SER A 187 -1.12 -23.85 -14.28
C SER A 187 0.00 -22.96 -13.75
N GLY A 188 0.89 -22.51 -14.63
CA GLY A 188 1.79 -21.37 -14.35
C GLY A 188 1.15 -20.03 -14.67
N ARG A 189 1.73 -18.95 -14.14
CA ARG A 189 1.40 -17.53 -14.41
C ARG A 189 -0.08 -17.18 -14.21
N GLY A 190 -0.70 -17.69 -13.16
CA GLY A 190 -2.12 -17.50 -12.89
C GLY A 190 -2.37 -16.92 -11.50
N GLY A 191 -3.48 -16.19 -11.37
CA GLY A 191 -3.91 -15.57 -10.12
C GLY A 191 -5.41 -15.69 -9.88
N TRP A 192 -5.84 -15.31 -8.69
CA TRP A 192 -7.26 -15.22 -8.31
C TRP A 192 -8.12 -16.43 -8.74
N PRO A 193 -7.81 -17.67 -8.30
CA PRO A 193 -8.58 -18.85 -8.67
C PRO A 193 -10.05 -18.75 -8.22
N SER A 194 -10.95 -19.52 -8.80
CA SER A 194 -12.36 -19.60 -8.40
C SER A 194 -12.93 -20.96 -8.79
N TRP A 195 -13.68 -21.59 -7.89
CA TRP A 195 -14.22 -22.92 -8.10
C TRP A 195 -15.61 -22.88 -8.72
N SER A 196 -15.87 -23.77 -9.68
CA SER A 196 -17.22 -24.20 -10.06
C SER A 196 -17.38 -25.66 -9.59
N GLY A 197 -18.16 -25.86 -8.54
CA GLY A 197 -18.28 -27.14 -7.85
C GLY A 197 -16.96 -27.63 -7.26
N ASP A 198 -16.64 -28.89 -7.50
CA ASP A 198 -15.43 -29.58 -7.01
C ASP A 198 -14.44 -29.99 -8.11
N SER A 199 -14.75 -29.70 -9.38
CA SER A 199 -13.97 -30.23 -10.51
C SER A 199 -13.37 -29.17 -11.42
N THR A 200 -13.76 -27.90 -11.32
CA THR A 200 -13.31 -26.90 -12.30
C THR A 200 -12.81 -25.65 -11.58
N VAL A 201 -11.58 -25.24 -11.90
CA VAL A 201 -10.97 -24.00 -11.39
C VAL A 201 -10.83 -23.00 -12.52
N TYR A 202 -11.40 -21.81 -12.35
CA TYR A 202 -11.20 -20.64 -13.19
C TYR A 202 -10.13 -19.73 -12.58
N PHE A 203 -9.35 -19.02 -13.39
CA PHE A 203 -8.32 -18.07 -12.92
C PHE A 203 -7.98 -17.07 -14.03
N HIS A 204 -7.44 -15.91 -13.68
CA HIS A 204 -6.91 -14.97 -14.68
C HIS A 204 -5.45 -15.27 -15.03
N ARG A 205 -5.05 -14.96 -16.26
CA ARG A 205 -3.67 -15.06 -16.72
C ARG A 205 -3.51 -14.21 -17.99
N GLN A 206 -2.33 -13.64 -18.20
CA GLN A 206 -2.00 -13.04 -19.49
C GLN A 206 -1.78 -14.13 -20.55
N ALA A 207 -2.55 -14.06 -21.63
CA ALA A 207 -2.37 -14.93 -22.78
C ALA A 207 -1.16 -14.51 -23.63
N GLU A 208 -0.74 -15.37 -24.56
CA GLU A 208 0.43 -15.13 -25.43
C GLU A 208 0.29 -13.89 -26.32
N ASP A 209 -0.94 -13.47 -26.59
CA ASP A 209 -1.29 -12.26 -27.33
C ASP A 209 -1.33 -10.99 -26.45
N GLY A 210 -0.89 -11.08 -25.19
CA GLY A 210 -0.81 -9.95 -24.25
C GLY A 210 -2.11 -9.65 -23.50
N TRP A 211 -3.23 -10.28 -23.85
CA TRP A 211 -4.52 -10.03 -23.20
C TRP A 211 -4.65 -10.81 -21.89
N TRP A 212 -4.82 -10.09 -20.78
CA TRP A 212 -5.38 -10.67 -19.55
C TRP A 212 -6.72 -11.35 -19.84
N SER A 213 -6.79 -12.65 -19.60
CA SER A 213 -7.94 -13.49 -19.95
C SER A 213 -8.25 -14.46 -18.83
N ILE A 214 -9.47 -15.00 -18.83
CA ILE A 214 -9.84 -16.09 -17.93
C ILE A 214 -9.47 -17.42 -18.57
N PHE A 215 -8.86 -18.29 -17.78
CA PHE A 215 -8.58 -19.67 -18.10
C PHE A 215 -9.36 -20.57 -17.15
N ARG A 216 -9.61 -21.81 -17.58
CA ARG A 216 -10.14 -22.87 -16.72
C ARG A 216 -9.29 -24.11 -16.81
N VAL A 217 -9.33 -24.91 -15.74
CA VAL A 217 -8.69 -26.22 -15.67
C VAL A 217 -9.63 -27.21 -15.00
N GLU A 218 -9.77 -28.40 -15.57
CA GLU A 218 -10.51 -29.51 -14.98
C GLU A 218 -9.61 -30.29 -14.02
N ILE A 219 -10.07 -30.47 -12.80
CA ILE A 219 -9.38 -31.14 -11.71
C ILE A 219 -9.86 -32.59 -11.65
N PRO A 220 -8.97 -33.58 -11.79
CA PRO A 220 -9.34 -34.98 -11.68
C PRO A 220 -9.75 -35.33 -10.25
N GLU A 221 -10.66 -36.29 -10.08
CA GLU A 221 -11.06 -36.79 -8.75
C GLU A 221 -9.86 -37.31 -7.94
N ASN A 222 -8.90 -37.91 -8.66
CA ASN A 222 -7.59 -38.25 -8.14
C ASN A 222 -6.56 -37.19 -8.55
N LEU A 223 -6.33 -36.22 -7.67
CA LEU A 223 -5.27 -35.20 -7.78
C LEU A 223 -3.88 -35.79 -8.05
N ASP A 224 -3.65 -37.05 -7.67
CA ASP A 224 -2.36 -37.72 -7.78
C ASP A 224 -2.17 -38.44 -9.12
N SER A 225 -3.09 -38.22 -10.05
CA SER A 225 -2.95 -38.68 -11.44
C SER A 225 -1.66 -38.15 -12.06
N SER A 226 -0.97 -39.00 -12.83
CA SER A 226 0.27 -38.62 -13.53
C SER A 226 0.05 -37.73 -14.76
N VAL A 227 -1.21 -37.51 -15.16
CA VAL A 227 -1.55 -36.64 -16.29
C VAL A 227 -1.82 -35.24 -15.75
N PRO A 228 -0.95 -34.24 -16.00
CA PRO A 228 -1.17 -32.89 -15.53
C PRO A 228 -2.37 -32.29 -16.26
N PRO A 229 -3.26 -31.59 -15.54
CA PRO A 229 -4.42 -31.00 -16.16
C PRO A 229 -4.00 -29.82 -17.05
N VAL A 230 -4.73 -29.60 -18.15
CA VAL A 230 -4.41 -28.57 -19.14
C VAL A 230 -5.32 -27.37 -18.95
N ALA A 231 -4.72 -26.20 -18.74
CA ALA A 231 -5.45 -24.94 -18.70
C ALA A 231 -5.90 -24.52 -20.11
N VAL A 232 -7.17 -24.16 -20.25
CA VAL A 232 -7.78 -23.72 -21.50
C VAL A 232 -8.29 -22.28 -21.34
N ARG A 233 -7.95 -21.41 -22.29
CA ARG A 233 -8.47 -20.04 -22.33
C ARG A 233 -9.98 -20.06 -22.55
N VAL A 234 -10.69 -19.29 -21.76
CA VAL A 234 -12.16 -19.21 -21.75
C VAL A 234 -12.63 -17.94 -22.43
N THR A 235 -12.08 -16.77 -22.10
CA THR A 235 -12.52 -15.49 -22.68
C THR A 235 -11.75 -15.13 -23.96
N PRO A 236 -12.40 -14.49 -24.94
CA PRO A 236 -11.75 -14.07 -26.19
C PRO A 236 -10.74 -12.93 -25.98
N ALA A 237 -9.97 -12.63 -27.03
CA ALA A 237 -9.10 -11.46 -27.09
C ALA A 237 -9.88 -10.16 -27.36
N GLY A 238 -9.20 -9.01 -27.28
CA GLY A 238 -9.78 -7.69 -27.57
C GLY A 238 -10.35 -6.95 -26.36
N LEU A 239 -10.31 -7.57 -25.18
CA LEU A 239 -10.55 -6.94 -23.89
C LEU A 239 -9.73 -7.66 -22.81
N HIS A 240 -9.46 -6.97 -21.72
CA HIS A 240 -8.89 -7.61 -20.55
C HIS A 240 -9.98 -8.13 -19.63
N CYS A 241 -9.81 -9.35 -19.11
CA CYS A 241 -10.68 -9.99 -18.13
C CYS A 241 -9.86 -10.40 -16.88
N PHE A 242 -10.37 -10.04 -15.71
CA PHE A 242 -9.70 -10.23 -14.42
C PHE A 242 -10.63 -10.85 -13.38
N THR A 243 -10.00 -11.39 -12.33
CA THR A 243 -10.62 -11.79 -11.05
C THR A 243 -11.95 -12.55 -11.20
N PRO A 244 -11.90 -13.78 -11.78
CA PRO A 244 -13.10 -14.53 -12.09
C PRO A 244 -13.84 -14.97 -10.82
N ALA A 245 -15.17 -14.99 -10.91
CA ALA A 245 -16.06 -15.65 -9.97
C ALA A 245 -16.96 -16.62 -10.72
N ALA A 246 -16.67 -17.92 -10.59
CA ALA A 246 -17.36 -18.96 -11.33
C ALA A 246 -18.78 -19.18 -10.79
N MET A 247 -19.72 -19.43 -11.70
CA MET A 247 -21.09 -19.84 -11.35
C MET A 247 -21.17 -21.37 -11.29
N ASN A 248 -22.18 -21.90 -10.59
CA ASN A 248 -22.30 -23.35 -10.38
C ASN A 248 -22.69 -24.16 -11.63
N ASP A 249 -23.11 -23.50 -12.71
CA ASP A 249 -23.52 -24.15 -13.96
C ASP A 249 -22.35 -24.55 -14.88
N ARG A 250 -21.10 -24.25 -14.48
CA ARG A 250 -19.86 -24.50 -15.22
C ARG A 250 -19.76 -23.85 -16.60
N LYS A 251 -20.74 -23.03 -17.00
CA LYS A 251 -20.80 -22.37 -18.31
C LYS A 251 -20.56 -20.88 -18.20
N ARG A 252 -21.01 -20.27 -17.10
CA ARG A 252 -20.92 -18.84 -16.86
C ARG A 252 -19.86 -18.52 -15.81
N VAL A 253 -19.15 -17.43 -16.05
CA VAL A 253 -18.17 -16.87 -15.13
C VAL A 253 -18.37 -15.36 -15.09
N VAL A 254 -18.43 -14.80 -13.88
CA VAL A 254 -18.48 -13.36 -13.67
C VAL A 254 -17.07 -12.83 -13.64
N VAL A 255 -16.81 -11.74 -14.36
CA VAL A 255 -15.45 -11.20 -14.56
C VAL A 255 -15.45 -9.69 -14.45
N ALA A 256 -14.34 -9.13 -13.97
CA ALA A 256 -14.06 -7.71 -14.14
C ALA A 256 -13.40 -7.50 -15.51
N THR A 257 -14.00 -6.67 -16.36
CA THR A 257 -13.52 -6.40 -17.72
C THR A 257 -12.96 -4.99 -17.84
N ARG A 258 -11.97 -4.84 -18.73
CA ARG A 258 -11.45 -3.53 -19.15
C ARG A 258 -11.36 -3.50 -20.67
N ARG A 259 -12.18 -2.64 -21.29
CA ARG A 259 -12.33 -2.50 -22.75
C ARG A 259 -11.57 -1.28 -23.28
N PRO A 260 -11.00 -1.31 -24.50
CA PRO A 260 -10.17 -0.21 -25.04
C PRO A 260 -10.84 1.16 -25.03
N ASP A 261 -12.14 1.20 -25.29
CA ASP A 261 -12.96 2.39 -25.44
C ASP A 261 -13.53 2.93 -24.12
N ASN A 262 -13.30 2.27 -22.98
CA ASN A 262 -14.08 2.55 -21.77
C ASN A 262 -13.40 3.31 -20.62
N LYS A 263 -12.10 3.35 -20.38
CA LYS A 263 -11.50 3.88 -19.12
C LYS A 263 -11.90 3.20 -17.79
N PHE A 264 -13.13 2.73 -17.58
CA PHE A 264 -13.56 2.05 -16.35
C PHE A 264 -13.51 0.53 -16.46
N ARG A 265 -13.40 -0.14 -15.29
CA ARG A 265 -13.66 -1.58 -15.17
C ARG A 265 -15.13 -1.82 -14.88
N HIS A 266 -15.72 -2.79 -15.57
CA HIS A 266 -17.08 -3.23 -15.32
C HIS A 266 -17.14 -4.71 -14.96
N ILE A 267 -18.19 -5.10 -14.25
CA ILE A 267 -18.50 -6.51 -14.02
C ILE A 267 -19.42 -6.97 -15.14
N GLU A 268 -19.05 -8.07 -15.78
CA GLU A 268 -19.80 -8.71 -16.86
C GLU A 268 -19.89 -10.22 -16.58
N ILE A 269 -20.94 -10.86 -17.10
CA ILE A 269 -21.04 -12.32 -17.11
C ILE A 269 -20.58 -12.80 -18.48
N TYR A 270 -19.55 -13.64 -18.53
CA TYR A 270 -19.16 -14.31 -19.76
C TYR A 270 -19.80 -15.70 -19.81
N ASN A 271 -20.46 -16.02 -20.92
CA ASN A 271 -21.06 -17.33 -21.17
C ASN A 271 -20.26 -18.11 -22.21
N SER A 272 -19.51 -19.12 -21.77
CA SER A 272 -18.69 -19.96 -22.64
C SER A 272 -19.49 -20.81 -23.64
N GLY A 273 -20.81 -20.95 -23.47
CA GLY A 273 -21.68 -21.66 -24.39
C GLY A 273 -22.13 -20.82 -25.59
N THR A 274 -22.25 -19.51 -25.43
CA THR A 274 -22.66 -18.56 -26.49
C THR A 274 -21.52 -17.67 -26.98
N ASP A 275 -20.40 -17.63 -26.25
CA ASP A 275 -19.28 -16.71 -26.47
C ASP A 275 -19.68 -15.23 -26.37
N GLU A 276 -20.61 -14.93 -25.46
CA GLU A 276 -21.16 -13.59 -25.26
C GLU A 276 -20.87 -13.06 -23.85
N PHE A 277 -20.78 -11.73 -23.76
CA PHE A 277 -20.71 -11.00 -22.50
C PHE A 277 -22.04 -10.30 -22.22
N ASP A 278 -22.58 -10.52 -21.02
CA ASP A 278 -23.72 -9.80 -20.49
C ASP A 278 -23.25 -8.67 -19.57
N PRO A 279 -23.38 -7.39 -19.96
CA PRO A 279 -22.93 -6.29 -19.12
C PRO A 279 -23.86 -6.08 -17.92
N ILE A 280 -23.26 -5.95 -16.73
CA ILE A 280 -23.96 -5.73 -15.46
C ILE A 280 -23.72 -4.30 -14.97
N THR A 281 -22.52 -3.97 -14.50
CA THR A 281 -22.32 -2.69 -13.79
C THR A 281 -22.22 -1.49 -14.71
N GLN A 282 -21.92 -1.68 -16.00
CA GLN A 282 -21.98 -0.58 -16.97
C GLN A 282 -23.39 0.01 -17.08
N LYS A 283 -24.44 -0.82 -16.92
CA LYS A 283 -25.84 -0.38 -16.96
C LYS A 283 -26.28 0.34 -15.69
N LEU A 284 -25.61 0.07 -14.57
CA LEU A 284 -25.93 0.61 -13.24
C LEU A 284 -25.14 1.89 -12.97
N ASN A 285 -23.82 1.83 -13.16
CA ASN A 285 -22.84 2.85 -12.81
C ASN A 285 -21.72 2.89 -13.88
N PRO A 286 -21.97 3.51 -15.04
CA PRO A 286 -21.00 3.52 -16.15
C PRO A 286 -19.72 4.31 -15.83
N SER A 287 -19.74 5.17 -14.81
CA SER A 287 -18.65 6.10 -14.48
C SER A 287 -17.83 5.69 -13.24
N PHE A 288 -17.90 4.43 -12.84
CA PHE A 288 -17.14 3.90 -11.70
C PHE A 288 -16.41 2.61 -12.08
N HIS A 289 -15.24 2.41 -11.48
CA HIS A 289 -14.58 1.13 -11.52
C HIS A 289 -15.25 0.14 -10.58
N HIS A 290 -15.37 -1.11 -11.04
CA HIS A 290 -15.88 -2.23 -10.27
C HIS A 290 -14.87 -3.37 -10.30
N TYR A 291 -14.65 -3.98 -9.15
CA TYR A 291 -13.53 -4.89 -8.93
C TYR A 291 -13.96 -6.13 -8.16
N ASN A 292 -13.17 -7.18 -8.35
CA ASN A 292 -13.18 -8.47 -7.64
C ASN A 292 -14.59 -9.00 -7.38
N PRO A 293 -15.30 -9.41 -8.46
CA PRO A 293 -16.63 -9.95 -8.33
C PRO A 293 -16.64 -11.24 -7.50
N PHE A 294 -17.80 -11.55 -6.94
CA PHE A 294 -18.10 -12.78 -6.23
C PHE A 294 -19.57 -13.16 -6.44
N VAL A 295 -19.90 -14.43 -6.26
CA VAL A 295 -21.22 -14.98 -6.62
C VAL A 295 -21.80 -15.73 -5.43
N SER A 296 -23.11 -15.62 -5.20
CA SER A 296 -23.78 -16.35 -4.12
C SER A 296 -23.77 -17.86 -4.39
N PRO A 297 -23.86 -18.71 -3.35
CA PRO A 297 -23.85 -20.16 -3.54
C PRO A 297 -24.92 -20.69 -4.49
N ASP A 298 -26.08 -20.05 -4.59
CA ASP A 298 -27.14 -20.39 -5.56
C ASP A 298 -26.99 -19.70 -6.93
N SER A 299 -25.95 -18.87 -7.10
CA SER A 299 -25.71 -18.08 -8.29
C SER A 299 -26.83 -17.10 -8.66
N ASN A 300 -27.63 -16.65 -7.69
CA ASN A 300 -28.69 -15.64 -7.89
C ASN A 300 -28.23 -14.20 -7.66
N TYR A 301 -27.13 -13.99 -6.94
CA TYR A 301 -26.56 -12.68 -6.67
C TYR A 301 -25.13 -12.59 -7.17
N ILE A 302 -24.81 -11.43 -7.75
CA ILE A 302 -23.43 -11.02 -8.02
C ILE A 302 -23.08 -9.92 -7.03
N GLY A 303 -21.97 -10.10 -6.32
CA GLY A 303 -21.34 -9.07 -5.52
C GLY A 303 -20.06 -8.56 -6.18
N TYR A 304 -19.65 -7.35 -5.80
CA TYR A 304 -18.41 -6.70 -6.24
C TYR A 304 -18.07 -5.59 -5.26
N HIS A 305 -16.86 -5.05 -5.33
CA HIS A 305 -16.57 -3.78 -4.67
C HIS A 305 -16.37 -2.67 -5.69
N ARG A 306 -16.81 -1.47 -5.32
CA ARG A 306 -16.61 -0.23 -6.08
C ARG A 306 -16.35 0.91 -5.12
N PHE A 307 -15.86 2.03 -5.65
CA PHE A 307 -15.72 3.24 -4.86
C PHE A 307 -17.10 3.66 -4.32
N ARG A 308 -17.19 3.94 -3.02
CA ARG A 308 -18.41 4.34 -2.29
C ARG A 308 -19.06 5.55 -2.98
N GLY A 309 -18.29 6.63 -3.14
CA GLY A 309 -18.71 7.87 -3.82
C GLY A 309 -19.96 8.54 -3.23
N GLU A 310 -20.31 9.71 -3.76
CA GLU A 310 -21.50 10.47 -3.31
C GLU A 310 -22.83 9.75 -3.62
N SER A 311 -22.82 8.74 -4.49
CA SER A 311 -24.01 7.95 -4.85
C SER A 311 -24.42 6.93 -3.79
N SER A 312 -23.73 6.88 -2.64
CA SER A 312 -24.00 5.93 -1.57
C SER A 312 -24.14 6.61 -0.20
N HIS A 313 -24.82 5.92 0.72
CA HIS A 313 -24.94 6.35 2.11
C HIS A 313 -23.71 5.90 2.91
N GLY A 314 -23.23 6.75 3.81
CA GLY A 314 -22.09 6.45 4.69
C GLY A 314 -21.15 7.63 4.89
N GLU A 315 -20.03 7.38 5.57
CA GLU A 315 -18.97 8.36 5.74
C GLU A 315 -18.21 8.55 4.43
N LEU A 316 -18.13 9.81 3.98
CA LEU A 316 -17.38 10.23 2.80
C LEU A 316 -16.09 10.97 3.16
N THR A 317 -15.75 11.00 4.44
CA THR A 317 -14.61 11.74 4.98
C THR A 317 -13.64 10.78 5.64
N ILE A 318 -12.37 10.86 5.26
CA ILE A 318 -11.27 10.18 5.93
C ILE A 318 -10.70 11.12 6.99
N PRO A 319 -10.56 10.71 8.26
CA PRO A 319 -9.98 11.56 9.30
C PRO A 319 -8.55 11.95 8.94
N HIS A 320 -8.12 13.15 9.36
CA HIS A 320 -6.76 13.61 9.13
C HIS A 320 -5.70 12.68 9.76
N PHE A 321 -6.03 12.04 10.88
CA PHE A 321 -5.23 11.00 11.51
C PHE A 321 -6.03 9.74 11.74
N GLU A 322 -5.37 8.61 11.58
CA GLU A 322 -5.92 7.32 11.95
C GLU A 322 -4.87 6.51 12.70
N ARG A 323 -5.29 5.90 13.81
CA ARG A 323 -4.44 5.01 14.59
C ARG A 323 -4.36 3.65 13.90
N ILE A 324 -3.15 3.13 13.73
CA ILE A 324 -2.87 1.83 13.12
C ILE A 324 -2.36 0.87 14.19
N ILE A 325 -2.65 -0.43 14.03
CA ILE A 325 -2.14 -1.45 14.94
C ILE A 325 -0.63 -1.54 14.79
N SER A 326 0.09 -1.48 15.90
CA SER A 326 1.54 -1.65 15.94
C SER A 326 1.91 -3.08 16.33
N PRO A 327 2.89 -3.71 15.67
CA PRO A 327 3.45 -4.99 16.10
C PRO A 327 4.41 -4.85 17.29
N ILE A 328 4.77 -3.62 17.68
CA ILE A 328 5.63 -3.33 18.83
C ILE A 328 4.81 -2.53 19.84
N ASN A 329 4.57 -3.09 21.03
CA ASN A 329 3.67 -2.51 22.04
C ASN A 329 4.07 -1.09 22.47
N GLU A 330 5.38 -0.82 22.54
CA GLU A 330 5.93 0.47 22.97
C GLU A 330 5.94 1.52 21.83
N LEU A 331 5.59 1.12 20.62
CA LEU A 331 5.54 1.97 19.43
C LEU A 331 4.09 2.18 18.99
N ARG A 332 3.75 3.42 18.65
CA ARG A 332 2.43 3.78 18.13
C ARG A 332 2.56 4.16 16.67
N LEU A 333 1.63 3.71 15.85
CA LEU A 333 1.58 4.02 14.42
C LEU A 333 0.36 4.90 14.14
N ILE A 334 0.60 6.02 13.47
CA ILE A 334 -0.45 6.96 13.06
C ILE A 334 -0.30 7.22 11.57
N ARG A 335 -1.39 7.01 10.84
CA ARG A 335 -1.49 7.26 9.40
C ARG A 335 -2.14 8.62 9.14
N ILE A 336 -1.59 9.37 8.19
CA ILE A 336 -2.20 10.59 7.63
C ILE A 336 -2.41 10.44 6.12
N ASN A 337 -3.24 11.30 5.53
CA ASN A 337 -3.33 11.42 4.08
C ASN A 337 -2.32 12.44 3.54
N GLY A 338 -1.65 12.11 2.43
CA GLY A 338 -0.65 12.95 1.79
C GLY A 338 0.74 12.32 1.76
N SER A 339 1.79 13.13 1.89
CA SER A 339 3.18 12.68 1.84
C SER A 339 4.10 13.61 2.64
N PHE A 340 5.27 13.09 3.00
CA PHE A 340 6.35 13.78 3.71
C PHE A 340 5.93 14.52 4.99
N PRO A 341 5.37 13.81 5.99
CA PRO A 341 5.05 14.41 7.28
C PRO A 341 6.31 14.87 8.00
N THR A 342 6.21 16.02 8.66
CA THR A 342 7.22 16.54 9.59
C THR A 342 6.51 17.28 10.72
N GLN A 343 7.07 17.21 11.92
CA GLN A 343 6.48 17.81 13.10
C GLN A 343 7.07 19.19 13.41
N SER A 344 6.29 20.08 14.01
CA SER A 344 6.79 21.29 14.65
C SER A 344 7.63 20.98 15.91
N PRO A 345 8.59 21.85 16.29
CA PRO A 345 9.46 21.64 17.46
C PRO A 345 8.71 21.52 18.78
N ASP A 346 7.59 22.23 18.91
CA ASP A 346 6.71 22.17 20.08
C ASP A 346 5.73 20.99 20.04
N GLY A 347 5.66 20.30 18.90
CA GLY A 347 4.80 19.17 18.64
C GLY A 347 3.32 19.46 18.43
N ASN A 348 2.94 20.73 18.34
CA ASN A 348 1.54 21.14 18.19
C ASN A 348 1.01 20.96 16.77
N PHE A 349 1.90 20.86 15.77
CA PHE A 349 1.53 20.86 14.36
C PHE A 349 2.32 19.81 13.58
N ILE A 350 1.69 19.30 12.52
CA ILE A 350 2.31 18.40 11.56
C ILE A 350 2.11 18.99 10.17
N ALA A 351 3.20 19.18 9.44
CA ALA A 351 3.17 19.63 8.05
C ALA A 351 3.34 18.46 7.09
N PHE A 352 2.65 18.49 5.96
CA PHE A 352 2.67 17.44 4.94
C PHE A 352 2.30 18.02 3.56
N ASN A 353 2.59 17.28 2.49
CA ASN A 353 2.16 17.63 1.12
C ASN A 353 0.92 16.81 0.74
N PRO A 354 -0.21 17.42 0.35
CA PRO A 354 -1.37 16.68 -0.16
C PRO A 354 -1.14 16.28 -1.62
N ASP A 355 -1.19 14.98 -1.94
CA ASP A 355 -1.01 14.46 -3.31
C ASP A 355 0.20 15.06 -4.07
N PHE A 356 1.29 15.37 -3.35
CA PHE A 356 2.51 16.04 -3.84
C PHE A 356 2.34 17.47 -4.42
N VAL A 357 1.23 18.14 -4.11
CA VAL A 357 0.95 19.53 -4.54
C VAL A 357 0.72 20.41 -3.32
N GLY A 358 1.58 21.40 -3.11
CA GLY A 358 1.43 22.37 -2.03
C GLY A 358 1.91 21.89 -0.67
N LEU A 359 1.57 22.65 0.35
CA LEU A 359 1.96 22.42 1.74
C LEU A 359 0.74 22.63 2.63
N LYS A 360 0.42 21.63 3.45
CA LYS A 360 -0.62 21.71 4.48
C LYS A 360 -0.01 21.57 5.87
N ILE A 361 -0.71 22.11 6.85
CA ILE A 361 -0.43 21.94 8.28
C ILE A 361 -1.70 21.46 8.96
N VAL A 362 -1.60 20.45 9.80
CA VAL A 362 -2.70 19.98 10.65
C VAL A 362 -2.29 20.10 12.11
N LYS A 363 -3.25 20.44 12.98
CA LYS A 363 -3.05 20.34 14.44
C LYS A 363 -2.73 18.90 14.82
N ALA A 364 -1.89 18.73 15.84
CA ALA A 364 -1.53 17.41 16.35
C ALA A 364 -2.74 16.56 16.81
N ASP A 365 -3.84 17.18 17.22
CA ASP A 365 -5.09 16.50 17.58
C ASP A 365 -6.00 16.19 16.38
N GLY A 366 -5.61 16.55 15.15
CA GLY A 366 -6.41 16.33 13.95
C GLY A 366 -7.61 17.24 13.76
N SER A 367 -7.87 18.16 14.69
CA SER A 367 -9.11 18.95 14.72
C SER A 367 -9.20 20.03 13.65
N LYS A 368 -8.07 20.44 13.07
CA LYS A 368 -8.03 21.47 12.01
C LYS A 368 -6.82 21.31 11.11
N CYS A 369 -7.03 21.50 9.81
CA CYS A 369 -6.00 21.50 8.78
C CYS A 369 -6.06 22.80 7.97
N TRP A 370 -4.90 23.40 7.72
CA TRP A 370 -4.74 24.59 6.89
C TRP A 370 -3.90 24.30 5.66
N THR A 371 -4.19 25.01 4.58
CA THR A 371 -3.36 25.07 3.38
C THR A 371 -2.43 26.29 3.46
N VAL A 372 -1.13 26.06 3.34
CA VAL A 372 -0.09 27.10 3.42
C VAL A 372 0.40 27.50 2.03
N LEU A 373 0.64 26.50 1.16
CA LEU A 373 1.03 26.72 -0.23
C LEU A 373 0.05 26.00 -1.13
N LYS A 374 -0.50 26.73 -2.11
CA LYS A 374 -1.42 26.22 -3.14
C LYS A 374 -0.79 26.22 -4.51
N ASP A 375 -1.26 25.29 -5.36
CA ASP A 375 -0.99 25.25 -6.80
C ASP A 375 0.49 25.31 -7.19
N ARG A 376 1.35 24.85 -6.28
CA ARG A 376 2.79 24.69 -6.50
C ARG A 376 3.18 23.28 -6.17
N THR A 377 3.89 22.63 -7.08
CA THR A 377 4.48 21.33 -6.79
C THR A 377 5.53 21.51 -5.69
N ALA A 378 5.20 20.97 -4.52
CA ALA A 378 6.01 21.06 -3.32
C ALA A 378 6.07 19.68 -2.68
N PHE A 379 7.26 19.27 -2.28
CA PHE A 379 7.47 17.95 -1.71
C PHE A 379 8.65 17.93 -0.75
N TYR A 380 8.57 17.03 0.22
CA TYR A 380 9.53 16.82 1.30
C TYR A 380 9.72 18.05 2.18
N ASN A 381 9.31 17.90 3.43
CA ASN A 381 9.26 18.99 4.38
C ASN A 381 10.22 18.71 5.53
N SER A 382 10.90 19.76 6.00
CA SER A 382 11.65 19.75 7.24
C SER A 382 11.28 20.99 8.02
N TRP A 383 10.70 20.85 9.21
CA TRP A 383 10.57 21.99 10.11
C TRP A 383 11.95 22.45 10.60
N SER A 384 12.08 23.75 10.86
CA SER A 384 13.21 24.26 11.62
C SER A 384 13.09 23.81 13.07
N PRO A 385 14.11 23.19 13.67
CA PRO A 385 14.09 22.79 15.08
C PRO A 385 14.24 23.97 16.04
N THR A 386 14.76 25.10 15.57
CA THR A 386 15.09 26.27 16.40
C THR A 386 14.25 27.51 16.12
N GLU A 387 13.69 27.62 14.91
CA GLU A 387 12.84 28.75 14.53
C GLU A 387 11.36 28.34 14.55
N LYS A 388 10.51 29.15 15.20
CA LYS A 388 9.07 28.91 15.20
C LYS A 388 8.49 29.13 13.80
N ASN A 389 7.61 28.24 13.37
CA ASN A 389 6.80 28.38 12.16
C ASN A 389 7.61 28.55 10.86
N VAL A 390 8.78 27.91 10.80
CA VAL A 390 9.61 27.87 9.59
C VAL A 390 9.67 26.44 9.07
N ILE A 391 9.34 26.27 7.79
CA ILE A 391 9.34 24.98 7.10
C ILE A 391 10.21 25.09 5.85
N TYR A 392 11.07 24.09 5.64
CA TYR A 392 11.85 23.94 4.42
C TYR A 392 11.19 22.91 3.51
N SER A 393 10.96 23.25 2.24
CA SER A 393 10.34 22.37 1.25
C SER A 393 11.07 22.40 -0.09
N SER A 394 10.99 21.31 -0.87
CA SER A 394 11.45 21.30 -2.27
C SER A 394 10.35 21.86 -3.16
N LEU A 395 10.66 22.77 -4.08
CA LEU A 395 9.74 23.33 -5.08
C LEU A 395 10.23 23.00 -6.50
N GLY A 396 9.37 22.39 -7.31
CA GLY A 396 9.69 22.00 -8.69
C GLY A 396 9.14 20.61 -9.06
N PRO A 397 9.49 20.06 -10.24
CA PRO A 397 8.99 18.76 -10.68
C PRO A 397 9.46 17.63 -9.75
N ILE A 398 8.51 16.81 -9.29
CA ILE A 398 8.80 15.63 -8.47
C ILE A 398 9.52 14.59 -9.36
N PHE A 399 10.50 13.89 -8.78
CA PHE A 399 11.27 12.84 -9.47
C PHE A 399 12.01 13.28 -10.76
N GLY A 400 12.18 14.59 -11.00
CA GLY A 400 12.90 15.08 -12.17
C GLY A 400 14.37 14.61 -12.25
N PRO A 401 15.01 14.66 -13.44
CA PRO A 401 16.43 14.34 -13.61
C PRO A 401 17.35 15.31 -12.83
N ALA A 402 18.66 15.03 -12.79
CA ALA A 402 19.63 15.88 -12.09
C ALA A 402 19.61 17.35 -12.60
N ARG A 403 19.38 17.55 -13.90
CA ARG A 403 19.28 18.86 -14.54
C ARG A 403 17.95 19.59 -14.34
N ALA A 404 16.93 18.94 -13.77
CA ALA A 404 15.63 19.57 -13.58
C ALA A 404 15.74 20.65 -12.50
N THR A 405 15.19 21.84 -12.76
CA THR A 405 15.15 22.94 -11.81
C THR A 405 14.24 22.58 -10.64
N VAL A 406 14.84 22.23 -9.50
CA VAL A 406 14.15 22.10 -8.22
C VAL A 406 14.91 22.97 -7.22
N GLN A 407 14.19 23.75 -6.44
CA GLN A 407 14.77 24.69 -5.48
C GLN A 407 14.29 24.42 -4.06
N ILE A 408 15.15 24.72 -3.09
CA ILE A 408 14.76 24.69 -1.68
C ILE A 408 14.12 26.02 -1.33
N ALA A 409 12.94 25.95 -0.73
CA ALA A 409 12.21 27.07 -0.19
C ALA A 409 12.20 27.01 1.33
N ARG A 410 12.35 28.18 1.95
CA ARG A 410 12.06 28.45 3.35
C ARG A 410 10.73 29.19 3.41
N THR A 411 9.73 28.57 4.02
CA THR A 411 8.39 29.13 4.21
C THR A 411 8.22 29.54 5.67
N THR A 412 8.00 30.84 5.91
CA THR A 412 7.69 31.40 7.24
C THR A 412 6.19 31.59 7.36
N ILE A 413 5.61 31.19 8.50
CA ILE A 413 4.17 31.28 8.75
C ILE A 413 3.93 32.19 9.96
N ASN A 414 2.94 33.07 9.87
CA ASN A 414 2.55 33.89 11.01
C ASN A 414 1.86 33.02 12.08
N SER A 415 2.36 33.10 13.32
CA SER A 415 1.89 32.28 14.44
C SER A 415 0.43 32.56 14.83
N ASP A 416 -0.03 33.79 14.62
CA ASP A 416 -1.39 34.21 14.97
C ASP A 416 -2.43 33.53 14.06
N ASP A 417 -2.06 33.25 12.80
CA ASP A 417 -2.95 32.66 11.80
C ASP A 417 -3.26 31.18 12.07
N LEU A 418 -2.35 30.47 12.75
CA LEU A 418 -2.53 29.06 13.14
C LEU A 418 -3.42 28.88 14.38
N ASN A 419 -3.84 29.98 15.02
CA ASN A 419 -4.65 29.95 16.24
C ASN A 419 -5.96 30.73 16.13
N ASN A 420 -6.04 31.73 15.25
CA ASN A 420 -7.19 32.64 15.17
C ASN A 420 -7.70 32.75 13.73
N GLY A 421 -8.76 32.01 13.40
CA GLY A 421 -9.50 32.21 12.16
C GLY A 421 -10.31 30.99 11.73
N ASP A 422 -11.43 31.25 11.06
CA ASP A 422 -12.27 30.22 10.43
C ASP A 422 -11.72 29.77 9.06
N SER A 423 -10.70 30.48 8.54
CA SER A 423 -10.03 30.16 7.27
C SER A 423 -9.35 28.78 7.32
N ASP A 424 -9.46 28.05 6.22
CA ASP A 424 -8.70 26.82 5.92
C ASP A 424 -7.36 27.12 5.22
N GLU A 425 -7.00 28.40 5.12
CA GLU A 425 -5.79 28.90 4.48
C GLU A 425 -5.02 29.83 5.39
N VAL A 426 -3.69 29.71 5.33
CA VAL A 426 -2.74 30.58 6.03
C VAL A 426 -1.66 31.00 5.05
N ALA A 427 -1.27 32.27 5.08
CA ALA A 427 -0.24 32.78 4.19
C ALA A 427 1.16 32.30 4.64
N GLY A 428 1.89 31.65 3.73
CA GLY A 428 3.31 31.34 3.89
C GLY A 428 4.19 32.31 3.10
N GLU A 429 5.10 33.03 3.78
CA GLU A 429 6.12 33.84 3.11
C GLU A 429 7.25 32.93 2.62
N VAL A 430 7.44 32.85 1.29
CA VAL A 430 8.41 31.95 0.65
C VAL A 430 9.69 32.68 0.29
N LYS A 431 10.82 32.24 0.85
CA LYS A 431 12.18 32.64 0.47
C LYS A 431 12.92 31.46 -0.18
N ILE A 432 13.44 31.65 -1.39
CA ILE A 432 14.26 30.63 -2.07
C ILE A 432 15.68 30.62 -1.50
N LEU A 433 16.24 29.44 -1.28
CA LEU A 433 17.57 29.22 -0.68
C LEU A 433 18.61 28.64 -1.64
N THR A 434 18.22 28.23 -2.84
CA THR A 434 19.14 27.66 -3.83
C THR A 434 18.99 28.32 -5.19
N LYS A 435 20.11 28.62 -5.86
CA LYS A 435 20.13 29.17 -7.22
C LYS A 435 19.44 28.26 -8.24
N GLU A 436 18.75 28.86 -9.20
CA GLU A 436 17.90 28.17 -10.18
C GLU A 436 18.68 27.25 -11.14
N ASP A 437 19.91 27.63 -11.49
CA ASP A 437 20.79 26.95 -12.44
C ASP A 437 21.60 25.79 -11.82
N THR A 438 21.35 25.45 -10.56
CA THR A 438 22.07 24.39 -9.82
C THR A 438 21.39 23.02 -9.88
N GLY A 439 20.42 22.85 -10.79
CA GLY A 439 19.73 21.59 -11.05
C GLY A 439 18.74 21.20 -9.96
N ASN A 440 18.66 19.90 -9.65
CA ASN A 440 17.62 19.35 -8.78
C ASN A 440 18.04 19.46 -7.30
N ASN A 441 17.74 20.61 -6.67
CA ASN A 441 17.94 20.83 -5.24
C ASN A 441 16.68 20.41 -4.47
N ALA A 442 16.73 19.27 -3.79
CA ALA A 442 15.55 18.67 -3.18
C ALA A 442 15.87 17.96 -1.86
N PHE A 443 14.81 17.59 -1.15
CA PHE A 443 14.85 16.83 0.09
C PHE A 443 15.67 17.53 1.19
N PRO A 444 15.31 18.77 1.55
CA PRO A 444 16.01 19.49 2.61
C PRO A 444 15.78 18.80 3.96
N ALA A 445 16.84 18.68 4.75
CA ALA A 445 16.76 18.31 6.16
C ALA A 445 17.59 19.30 6.99
N CYS A 446 16.93 19.92 7.97
CA CYS A 446 17.56 20.91 8.86
C CYS A 446 18.35 20.23 9.98
N SER A 447 19.55 20.77 10.26
CA SER A 447 20.38 20.29 11.37
C SER A 447 19.67 20.55 12.71
N PRO A 448 19.90 19.73 13.76
CA PRO A 448 19.24 19.91 15.06
C PRO A 448 19.50 21.28 15.71
N ASP A 449 20.63 21.92 15.37
CA ASP A 449 20.99 23.26 15.82
C ASP A 449 20.46 24.39 14.93
N GLY A 450 19.73 24.06 13.86
CA GLY A 450 19.05 24.99 12.96
C GLY A 450 19.96 25.79 12.02
N LYS A 451 21.27 25.52 12.01
CA LYS A 451 22.23 26.33 11.24
C LYS A 451 22.37 25.91 9.79
N PHE A 452 22.15 24.63 9.50
CA PHE A 452 22.48 24.06 8.21
C PHE A 452 21.32 23.24 7.63
N LEU A 453 21.21 23.25 6.30
CA LEU A 453 20.39 22.29 5.55
C LEU A 453 21.32 21.31 4.84
N VAL A 454 21.09 20.02 5.01
CA VAL A 454 21.58 19.00 4.07
C VAL A 454 20.51 18.72 3.05
N PHE A 455 20.90 18.54 1.79
CA PHE A 455 19.97 18.30 0.69
C PHE A 455 20.68 17.62 -0.47
N ARG A 456 19.89 17.05 -1.37
CA ARG A 456 20.37 16.57 -2.67
C ARG A 456 20.47 17.71 -3.65
N SER A 457 21.53 17.78 -4.46
CA SER A 457 21.67 18.73 -5.57
C SER A 457 22.15 18.04 -6.84
N GLY A 458 21.64 18.51 -7.99
CA GLY A 458 22.08 18.09 -9.33
C GLY A 458 23.26 18.89 -9.89
N ARG A 459 23.82 19.83 -9.12
CA ARG A 459 24.80 20.82 -9.60
C ARG A 459 26.11 20.23 -10.15
N SER A 460 26.43 18.98 -9.80
CA SER A 460 27.59 18.24 -10.31
C SER A 460 27.28 17.33 -11.50
N GLY A 461 26.08 17.43 -12.09
CA GLY A 461 25.60 16.53 -13.15
C GLY A 461 24.98 15.22 -12.62
N HIS A 462 25.30 14.86 -11.38
CA HIS A 462 24.69 13.78 -10.62
C HIS A 462 23.97 14.31 -9.39
N LYS A 463 23.09 13.51 -8.81
CA LYS A 463 22.29 13.86 -7.63
C LYS A 463 23.08 13.52 -6.36
N ASN A 464 23.95 14.41 -5.89
CA ASN A 464 24.76 14.19 -4.69
C ASN A 464 24.33 15.08 -3.52
N LEU A 465 24.87 14.86 -2.32
CA LEU A 465 24.54 15.64 -1.12
C LEU A 465 25.40 16.90 -0.98
N TYR A 466 24.75 17.97 -0.54
CA TYR A 466 25.35 19.27 -0.26
C TYR A 466 24.80 19.85 1.04
N ILE A 467 25.55 20.77 1.63
CA ILE A 467 25.15 21.51 2.84
C ILE A 467 25.22 23.01 2.58
N ILE A 468 24.19 23.74 3.00
CA ILE A 468 24.08 25.22 2.94
C ILE A 468 23.64 25.80 4.28
N ASP A 469 23.80 27.11 4.44
CA ASP A 469 23.23 27.89 5.55
C ASP A 469 21.70 27.87 5.49
N ALA A 470 21.04 27.58 6.62
CA ALA A 470 19.59 27.39 6.67
C ALA A 470 18.76 28.68 6.55
N VAL A 471 19.39 29.86 6.63
CA VAL A 471 18.73 31.16 6.56
C VAL A 471 19.02 31.86 5.23
N ASN A 472 20.27 31.81 4.79
CA ASN A 472 20.79 32.56 3.64
C ASN A 472 20.94 31.71 2.38
N GLY A 473 20.96 30.38 2.52
CA GLY A 473 21.12 29.49 1.38
C GLY A 473 22.49 29.60 0.71
N ASP A 474 22.57 29.30 -0.59
CA ASP A 474 23.80 29.39 -1.39
C ASP A 474 23.98 30.72 -2.16
N PHE A 475 23.20 31.75 -1.77
CA PHE A 475 23.32 33.11 -2.32
C PHE A 475 24.43 33.92 -1.66
N ASN A 476 24.70 33.69 -0.38
CA ASN A 476 25.71 34.43 0.41
C ASN A 476 26.94 33.59 0.78
N GLY A 477 27.09 32.40 0.19
CA GLY A 477 28.20 31.47 0.40
C GLY A 477 28.11 30.28 -0.55
N GLU A 478 29.17 29.48 -0.65
CA GLU A 478 29.17 28.28 -1.50
C GLU A 478 28.51 27.10 -0.78
N ALA A 479 27.71 26.31 -1.51
CA ALA A 479 27.23 25.04 -0.99
C ALA A 479 28.40 24.05 -0.85
N ARG A 480 28.57 23.49 0.34
CA ARG A 480 29.62 22.51 0.59
C ARG A 480 29.17 21.13 0.13
N ARG A 481 29.90 20.55 -0.81
CA ARG A 481 29.67 19.18 -1.27
C ARG A 481 30.00 18.18 -0.16
N LEU A 482 29.14 17.18 0.01
CA LEU A 482 29.28 16.14 1.03
C LEU A 482 29.57 14.77 0.42
N THR A 483 29.03 14.47 -0.76
CA THR A 483 29.29 13.24 -1.51
C THR A 483 29.65 13.55 -2.96
N ASP A 484 30.44 12.68 -3.59
CA ASP A 484 30.88 12.84 -4.97
C ASP A 484 30.97 11.51 -5.72
N GLY A 485 30.09 11.35 -6.71
CA GLY A 485 30.24 10.33 -7.73
C GLY A 485 28.98 10.09 -8.56
N PRO A 486 29.05 9.14 -9.51
CA PRO A 486 28.06 8.96 -10.57
C PRO A 486 26.81 8.18 -10.12
N TRP A 487 26.28 8.49 -8.94
CA TRP A 487 25.12 7.85 -8.33
C TRP A 487 24.07 8.89 -7.89
N ILE A 488 23.03 8.41 -7.23
CA ILE A 488 21.90 9.19 -6.73
C ILE A 488 21.86 9.05 -5.21
N ASP A 489 22.09 10.15 -4.51
CA ASP A 489 21.79 10.32 -3.09
C ASP A 489 20.44 11.02 -2.92
N THR A 490 19.64 10.60 -1.96
CA THR A 490 18.29 11.11 -1.77
C THR A 490 17.82 11.05 -0.32
N MET A 491 16.85 11.91 0.01
CA MET A 491 16.13 11.93 1.30
C MET A 491 17.06 11.85 2.52
N PRO A 492 17.98 12.83 2.68
CA PRO A 492 18.82 12.87 3.85
C PRO A 492 18.02 13.21 5.11
N SER A 493 18.53 12.78 6.26
CA SER A 493 17.97 13.01 7.59
C SER A 493 19.11 13.17 8.60
N TRP A 494 19.04 14.21 9.41
CA TRP A 494 20.00 14.41 10.50
C TRP A 494 19.68 13.51 11.69
N SER A 495 20.72 12.98 12.31
CA SER A 495 20.62 12.40 13.66
C SER A 495 20.24 13.50 14.67
N PRO A 496 19.50 13.17 15.75
CA PRO A 496 19.16 14.15 16.80
C PRO A 496 20.38 14.77 17.47
N ALA A 497 21.50 14.02 17.54
CA ALA A 497 22.77 14.50 18.09
C ALA A 497 23.55 15.41 17.12
N GLY A 498 23.18 15.45 15.84
CA GLY A 498 23.83 16.28 14.81
C GLY A 498 25.19 15.77 14.36
N ASP A 499 25.60 14.56 14.75
CA ASP A 499 26.91 13.98 14.44
C ASP A 499 26.89 13.04 13.22
N LEU A 500 25.70 12.62 12.80
CA LEU A 500 25.46 11.78 11.62
C LEU A 500 24.32 12.32 10.74
N ILE A 501 24.40 12.02 9.45
CA ILE A 501 23.37 12.20 8.43
C ILE A 501 23.11 10.83 7.80
N ALA A 502 21.88 10.33 7.88
CA ALA A 502 21.41 9.15 7.16
C ALA A 502 20.79 9.57 5.83
N PHE A 503 20.94 8.76 4.79
CA PHE A 503 20.35 9.01 3.47
C PHE A 503 20.21 7.71 2.68
N SER A 504 19.37 7.74 1.65
CA SER A 504 19.23 6.61 0.72
C SER A 504 20.10 6.84 -0.51
N SER A 505 20.82 5.81 -0.98
CA SER A 505 21.70 5.93 -2.15
C SER A 505 21.83 4.64 -2.94
N ASN A 506 21.98 4.77 -4.26
CA ASN A 506 22.31 3.66 -5.17
C ASN A 506 23.83 3.49 -5.39
N MET A 507 24.67 4.11 -4.55
CA MET A 507 26.14 4.09 -4.70
C MET A 507 26.77 2.68 -4.84
N HIS A 508 26.15 1.65 -4.26
CA HIS A 508 26.64 0.28 -4.39
C HIS A 508 26.42 -0.32 -5.78
N ASN A 509 25.43 0.18 -6.52
CA ASN A 509 25.10 -0.24 -7.89
C ASN A 509 24.60 0.98 -8.69
N PRO A 510 25.49 1.90 -9.08
CA PRO A 510 25.11 3.17 -9.69
C PRO A 510 24.34 3.02 -11.02
N GLU A 511 24.56 1.91 -11.73
CA GLU A 511 23.91 1.57 -13.00
C GLU A 511 22.42 1.21 -12.82
N ASN A 512 22.02 0.80 -11.61
CA ASN A 512 20.64 0.47 -11.30
C ASN A 512 19.98 1.63 -10.52
N THR A 513 19.12 2.38 -11.20
CA THR A 513 18.41 3.53 -10.60
C THR A 513 17.23 3.13 -9.72
N GLU A 514 16.89 1.85 -9.64
CA GLU A 514 15.82 1.35 -8.78
C GLU A 514 16.32 0.88 -7.41
N THR A 515 17.63 0.62 -7.26
CA THR A 515 18.21 0.05 -6.04
C THR A 515 18.70 1.11 -5.10
N PHE A 516 18.15 1.18 -3.89
CA PHE A 516 18.58 2.13 -2.87
C PHE A 516 18.81 1.43 -1.54
N SER A 517 19.91 1.83 -0.89
CA SER A 517 20.31 1.36 0.43
C SER A 517 20.54 2.52 1.37
N ILE A 518 20.57 2.23 2.67
CA ILE A 518 20.83 3.25 3.68
C ILE A 518 22.33 3.46 3.85
N TYR A 519 22.74 4.72 3.81
CA TYR A 519 24.09 5.16 4.15
C TYR A 519 24.03 6.18 5.28
N VAL A 520 25.13 6.24 6.02
CA VAL A 520 25.36 7.25 7.05
C VAL A 520 26.73 7.91 6.83
N ILE A 521 26.79 9.21 7.06
CA ILE A 521 28.00 10.03 6.89
C ILE A 521 28.05 11.08 8.00
N ARG A 522 29.24 11.54 8.39
CA ARG A 522 29.37 12.69 9.27
C ARG A 522 29.14 14.00 8.50
N PRO A 523 28.72 15.09 9.18
CA PRO A 523 28.54 16.39 8.54
C PRO A 523 29.79 16.94 7.87
N ASP A 524 30.99 16.54 8.32
CA ASP A 524 32.28 16.91 7.72
C ASP A 524 32.63 16.10 6.46
N GLY A 525 31.82 15.11 6.09
CA GLY A 525 32.03 14.21 4.95
C GLY A 525 32.80 12.93 5.29
N SER A 526 33.27 12.78 6.53
CA SER A 526 33.99 11.58 6.96
C SER A 526 33.06 10.43 7.34
N ASN A 527 33.62 9.22 7.45
CA ASN A 527 32.92 8.02 7.93
C ASN A 527 31.65 7.66 7.13
N LEU A 528 31.67 7.92 5.82
CA LEU A 528 30.69 7.41 4.88
C LEU A 528 30.71 5.89 4.90
N ARG A 529 29.59 5.28 5.27
CA ARG A 529 29.43 3.82 5.29
C ARG A 529 27.97 3.44 5.08
N ARG A 530 27.77 2.19 4.66
CA ARG A 530 26.45 1.59 4.51
C ARG A 530 25.94 1.04 5.84
N VAL A 531 24.62 1.09 6.04
CA VAL A 531 23.92 0.29 7.04
C VAL A 531 23.39 -0.96 6.33
N HIS A 532 23.90 -2.13 6.70
CA HIS A 532 23.51 -3.39 6.06
C HIS A 532 22.19 -3.89 6.63
N VAL A 533 21.14 -3.85 5.82
CA VAL A 533 19.78 -4.25 6.22
C VAL A 533 19.42 -5.63 5.66
N ALA A 534 19.68 -5.87 4.37
CA ALA A 534 19.42 -7.15 3.73
C ALA A 534 20.70 -7.75 3.13
N GLY A 535 21.13 -8.87 3.72
CA GLY A 535 22.29 -9.65 3.24
C GLY A 535 23.65 -9.03 3.58
N PRO A 536 24.73 -9.83 3.49
CA PRO A 536 26.09 -9.31 3.64
C PRO A 536 26.50 -8.45 2.45
N GLU A 537 27.54 -7.63 2.64
CA GLU A 537 28.16 -6.84 1.58
C GLU A 537 28.54 -7.70 0.38
N GLY A 538 28.21 -7.23 -0.83
CA GLY A 538 28.49 -7.93 -2.09
C GLY A 538 27.56 -9.11 -2.43
N SER A 539 26.53 -9.39 -1.62
CA SER A 539 25.51 -10.38 -1.96
C SER A 539 24.50 -9.85 -2.98
N SER A 540 23.87 -10.73 -3.75
CA SER A 540 22.81 -10.34 -4.69
C SER A 540 21.54 -9.78 -4.03
N ASP A 541 21.42 -9.91 -2.71
CA ASP A 541 20.28 -9.39 -1.95
C ASP A 541 20.37 -7.87 -1.78
N VAL A 542 21.59 -7.35 -1.69
CA VAL A 542 21.88 -5.92 -1.68
C VAL A 542 21.32 -5.23 -2.92
N ASP A 543 21.47 -5.85 -4.09
CA ASP A 543 21.00 -5.33 -5.38
C ASP A 543 19.48 -5.45 -5.59
N LYS A 544 18.75 -5.93 -4.57
CA LYS A 544 17.28 -5.97 -4.56
C LYS A 544 16.69 -4.91 -3.65
N GLU A 545 17.50 -4.25 -2.81
CA GLU A 545 17.01 -3.26 -1.85
C GLU A 545 16.38 -2.07 -2.56
N ARG A 546 15.15 -1.74 -2.17
CA ARG A 546 14.44 -0.51 -2.54
C ARG A 546 14.11 0.24 -1.26
N ILE A 547 15.15 0.74 -0.58
CA ILE A 547 15.01 1.42 0.71
C ILE A 547 15.01 2.94 0.51
N ASN A 548 13.99 3.62 1.02
CA ASN A 548 13.86 5.08 0.96
C ASN A 548 13.30 5.66 2.26
N HIS A 549 13.27 7.01 2.34
CA HIS A 549 12.65 7.76 3.43
C HIS A 549 13.21 7.47 4.82
N VAL A 550 14.54 7.32 4.91
CA VAL A 550 15.21 7.03 6.19
C VAL A 550 15.14 8.22 7.15
N CYS A 551 14.77 7.98 8.41
CA CYS A 551 14.86 8.95 9.49
C CYS A 551 15.27 8.31 10.83
N PHE A 552 15.88 9.09 11.71
CA PHE A 552 16.33 8.64 13.02
C PHE A 552 15.20 8.69 14.06
N SER A 553 15.21 7.74 14.99
CA SER A 553 14.48 7.86 16.25
C SER A 553 15.05 8.97 17.13
N ARG A 554 14.28 9.38 18.15
CA ARG A 554 14.64 10.48 19.06
C ARG A 554 15.96 10.27 19.82
N ASP A 555 16.22 9.03 20.20
CA ASP A 555 17.45 8.63 20.88
C ASP A 555 18.64 8.42 19.91
N GLY A 556 18.39 8.46 18.60
CA GLY A 556 19.38 8.18 17.57
C GLY A 556 19.82 6.72 17.50
N GLU A 557 19.16 5.78 18.18
CA GLU A 557 19.52 4.35 18.16
C GLU A 557 18.90 3.57 17.01
N TRP A 558 17.77 4.05 16.47
CA TRP A 558 16.99 3.37 15.44
C TRP A 558 16.87 4.23 14.18
N LEU A 559 16.84 3.55 13.05
CA LEU A 559 16.49 4.08 11.75
C LEU A 559 15.12 3.53 11.37
N LEU A 560 14.24 4.39 10.87
CA LEU A 560 12.92 4.09 10.32
C LEU A 560 12.92 4.40 8.84
N PHE A 561 12.37 3.53 8.00
CA PHE A 561 12.42 3.67 6.55
C PHE A 561 11.29 2.88 5.87
N THR A 562 11.04 3.16 4.60
CA THR A 562 10.15 2.38 3.74
C THR A 562 10.97 1.44 2.85
N SER A 563 10.57 0.17 2.71
CA SER A 563 11.30 -0.79 1.89
C SER A 563 10.46 -1.96 1.36
N ASN A 564 10.95 -2.54 0.26
CA ASN A 564 10.48 -3.79 -0.34
C ASN A 564 10.88 -5.12 0.36
N LEU A 565 11.55 -5.10 1.51
CA LEU A 565 12.08 -6.32 2.15
C LEU A 565 10.97 -7.33 2.48
N GLY A 566 9.74 -6.86 2.62
CA GLY A 566 8.57 -7.66 2.93
C GLY A 566 7.95 -8.41 1.75
N GLY A 567 8.42 -8.17 0.52
CA GLY A 567 7.74 -8.61 -0.70
C GLY A 567 6.35 -7.97 -0.86
N VAL A 568 5.53 -8.53 -1.74
CA VAL A 568 4.12 -8.12 -1.90
C VAL A 568 3.23 -8.80 -0.85
N SER A 569 2.26 -8.06 -0.29
CA SER A 569 1.33 -8.61 0.72
C SER A 569 0.04 -9.18 0.11
N ALA A 570 -0.22 -8.89 -1.15
CA ALA A 570 -1.37 -9.38 -1.92
C ALA A 570 -0.98 -9.55 -3.40
N GLU A 571 -1.80 -10.27 -4.15
CA GLU A 571 -1.64 -10.42 -5.60
C GLU A 571 -1.86 -9.06 -6.31
N PRO A 572 -0.87 -8.52 -7.05
CA PRO A 572 -0.92 -7.16 -7.60
C PRO A 572 -2.08 -6.85 -8.58
N VAL A 573 -2.48 -7.79 -9.43
CA VAL A 573 -3.49 -7.59 -10.48
C VAL A 573 -4.90 -7.40 -9.89
N SER A 574 -5.15 -8.00 -8.73
CA SER A 574 -6.40 -7.86 -7.99
C SER A 574 -6.59 -6.51 -7.28
N MET A 575 -5.51 -5.74 -7.14
CA MET A 575 -5.48 -4.43 -6.47
C MET A 575 -4.87 -3.37 -7.40
N PRO A 576 -5.55 -2.99 -8.50
CA PRO A 576 -4.95 -2.16 -9.54
C PRO A 576 -4.60 -0.73 -9.09
N ASN A 577 -5.16 -0.25 -7.97
CA ASN A 577 -4.99 1.13 -7.50
C ASN A 577 -3.70 1.36 -6.67
N GLN A 578 -2.63 0.61 -6.96
CA GLN A 578 -1.38 0.64 -6.16
C GLN A 578 -0.26 1.38 -6.90
N PHE A 579 0.38 2.33 -6.23
CA PHE A 579 1.52 3.09 -6.75
C PHE A 579 2.85 2.30 -6.60
N GLN A 580 3.03 1.59 -5.49
CA GLN A 580 4.15 0.65 -5.23
C GLN A 580 3.72 -0.44 -4.22
N PRO A 581 3.40 -1.67 -4.65
CA PRO A 581 2.72 -2.66 -3.80
C PRO A 581 3.59 -3.37 -2.75
N TYR A 582 4.77 -2.82 -2.47
CA TYR A 582 5.82 -3.43 -1.68
C TYR A 582 6.41 -2.50 -0.63
N GLY A 583 6.03 -1.22 -0.61
CA GLY A 583 6.61 -0.26 0.33
C GLY A 583 6.00 -0.40 1.71
N ASP A 584 6.71 -1.04 2.64
CA ASP A 584 6.31 -1.11 4.05
C ASP A 584 7.34 -0.46 4.96
N LEU A 585 6.90 -0.12 6.16
CA LEU A 585 7.74 0.51 7.17
C LEU A 585 8.58 -0.53 7.90
N PHE A 586 9.86 -0.23 8.07
CA PHE A 586 10.81 -1.03 8.82
C PHE A 586 11.60 -0.16 9.79
N VAL A 587 12.04 -0.78 10.89
CA VAL A 587 13.02 -0.21 11.80
C VAL A 587 14.23 -1.12 11.93
N VAL A 588 15.41 -0.53 12.06
CA VAL A 588 16.69 -1.23 12.25
C VAL A 588 17.62 -0.40 13.13
N ARG A 589 18.55 -1.03 13.85
CA ARG A 589 19.64 -0.32 14.53
C ARG A 589 20.69 0.16 13.53
N LEU A 590 21.50 1.15 13.91
CA LEU A 590 22.57 1.67 13.06
C LEU A 590 23.61 0.62 12.64
N ASP A 591 23.76 -0.45 13.41
CA ASP A 591 24.66 -1.58 13.10
C ASP A 591 24.02 -2.63 12.18
N GLY A 592 22.78 -2.41 11.73
CA GLY A 592 22.02 -3.35 10.89
C GLY A 592 21.25 -4.41 11.67
N THR A 593 21.41 -4.47 13.00
CA THR A 593 20.73 -5.48 13.83
C THR A 593 19.30 -5.06 14.19
N GLY A 594 18.51 -6.02 14.66
CA GLY A 594 17.18 -5.73 15.21
C GLY A 594 16.13 -5.33 14.19
N LEU A 595 16.31 -5.65 12.90
CA LEU A 595 15.33 -5.37 11.85
C LEU A 595 13.92 -5.86 12.23
N ARG A 596 12.92 -4.98 12.12
CA ARG A 596 11.49 -5.27 12.32
C ARG A 596 10.66 -4.58 11.25
N ARG A 597 9.68 -5.29 10.71
CA ARG A 597 8.60 -4.72 9.88
C ARG A 597 7.52 -4.14 10.79
N LEU A 598 7.00 -2.98 10.44
CA LEU A 598 5.99 -2.25 11.22
C LEU A 598 4.62 -2.23 10.54
N THR A 599 4.58 -2.30 9.20
CA THR A 599 3.33 -2.29 8.43
C THR A 599 3.31 -3.37 7.36
N TRP A 600 2.09 -3.73 6.93
CA TRP A 600 1.85 -4.69 5.86
C TRP A 600 0.69 -4.17 5.01
N SER A 601 0.98 -3.69 3.82
CA SER A 601 -0.07 -3.18 2.93
C SER A 601 0.16 -3.65 1.49
N ALA A 602 -0.91 -3.61 0.72
CA ALA A 602 -0.89 -3.73 -0.74
C ALA A 602 -0.64 -2.36 -1.40
N TYR A 603 -0.71 -1.30 -0.60
CA TYR A 603 -0.36 0.07 -0.97
C TYR A 603 0.95 0.46 -0.29
N GLU A 604 1.66 1.41 -0.87
CA GLU A 604 2.86 1.97 -0.26
C GLU A 604 2.53 2.67 1.07
N ASN A 605 3.06 2.14 2.16
CA ASN A 605 3.17 2.81 3.45
C ASN A 605 4.53 3.51 3.51
N GLY A 606 4.50 4.78 3.16
CA GLY A 606 5.62 5.69 3.08
C GLY A 606 5.06 7.07 2.75
N THR A 607 5.63 8.16 3.22
CA THR A 607 6.91 8.40 3.90
C THR A 607 6.75 8.53 5.43
N PRO A 608 7.64 7.96 6.26
CA PRO A 608 7.51 8.04 7.71
C PRO A 608 8.29 9.20 8.36
N THR A 609 7.88 9.57 9.57
CA THR A 609 8.63 10.43 10.49
C THR A 609 8.37 10.03 11.94
N TRP A 610 9.33 10.34 12.82
CA TRP A 610 9.13 10.22 14.27
C TRP A 610 8.46 11.46 14.82
N TYR A 611 7.52 11.23 15.74
CA TYR A 611 6.88 12.30 16.50
C TYR A 611 7.58 12.46 17.86
N TYR A 612 8.09 13.65 18.14
CA TYR A 612 8.93 13.99 19.29
C TYR A 612 8.18 14.71 20.42
N GLY A 613 6.90 15.03 20.21
CA GLY A 613 6.05 15.71 21.20
C GLY A 613 5.58 14.76 22.31
N SER A 614 4.85 15.29 23.30
CA SER A 614 4.09 14.45 24.23
C SER A 614 2.96 13.71 23.52
N GLU A 615 2.48 12.63 24.13
CA GLU A 615 1.41 11.77 23.60
C GLU A 615 0.31 12.52 22.82
N LEU A 616 0.11 12.11 21.56
CA LEU A 616 -0.94 12.64 20.69
C LEU A 616 -2.31 12.29 21.29
N ALA A 617 -3.09 13.32 21.65
CA ALA A 617 -4.42 13.19 22.21
C ALA A 617 -5.43 12.82 21.10
N LEU A 618 -5.44 11.55 20.67
CA LEU A 618 -6.29 11.07 19.58
C LEU A 618 -7.58 10.41 20.05
N SER A 619 -7.90 10.46 21.35
CA SER A 619 -9.07 9.78 21.92
C SER A 619 -10.42 10.30 21.38
N GLY A 620 -10.43 11.47 20.71
CA GLY A 620 -11.62 12.05 20.08
C GLY A 620 -11.72 11.85 18.56
N LEU A 621 -10.73 11.24 17.91
CA LEU A 621 -10.76 10.97 16.46
C LEU A 621 -11.30 9.56 16.23
N SER A 622 -12.61 9.39 16.40
CA SER A 622 -13.31 8.16 16.04
C SER A 622 -14.13 8.36 14.76
N LEU A 623 -14.27 7.31 13.95
CA LEU A 623 -15.18 7.24 12.79
C LEU A 623 -16.66 7.20 13.22
N LYS A 624 -17.05 7.95 14.26
CA LYS A 624 -18.41 7.94 14.83
C LYS A 624 -18.93 9.34 15.18
N ASP A 625 -18.05 10.31 15.39
CA ASP A 625 -18.40 11.72 15.60
C ASP A 625 -18.22 12.51 14.29
N GLU A 626 -18.63 13.78 14.22
CA GLU A 626 -18.41 14.63 13.02
C GLU A 626 -16.93 14.58 12.59
N VAL A 627 -16.63 13.74 11.59
CA VAL A 627 -15.25 13.44 11.19
C VAL A 627 -14.69 14.67 10.48
N VAL A 628 -13.79 15.39 11.15
CA VAL A 628 -12.94 16.40 10.50
C VAL A 628 -11.86 15.67 9.70
N GLY A 629 -11.80 15.93 8.40
CA GLY A 629 -10.92 15.18 7.52
C GLY A 629 -11.03 15.58 6.05
N GLU A 630 -10.51 14.71 5.19
CA GLU A 630 -10.53 14.91 3.74
C GLU A 630 -11.63 14.08 3.07
N LYS A 631 -12.34 14.70 2.12
CA LYS A 631 -13.35 13.98 1.33
C LYS A 631 -12.70 12.93 0.44
N LEU A 632 -13.37 11.78 0.35
CA LEU A 632 -13.10 10.77 -0.66
C LEU A 632 -13.34 11.36 -2.05
N LYS A 633 -12.37 11.18 -2.96
CA LYS A 633 -12.41 11.69 -4.33
C LYS A 633 -12.83 10.61 -5.33
N GLY A 634 -12.29 9.40 -5.18
CA GLY A 634 -12.57 8.28 -6.11
C GLY A 634 -12.02 8.46 -7.52
N GLU A 635 -11.18 9.46 -7.70
CA GLU A 635 -10.52 9.79 -8.96
C GLU A 635 -9.14 9.11 -8.98
N PHE A 636 -9.02 8.04 -9.78
CA PHE A 636 -7.73 7.43 -10.07
C PHE A 636 -7.74 6.89 -11.50
N ASP A 637 -6.69 7.19 -12.25
CA ASP A 637 -6.45 6.52 -13.52
C ASP A 637 -5.91 5.13 -13.22
N GLU A 638 -6.55 4.09 -13.77
CA GLU A 638 -6.02 2.73 -13.68
C GLU A 638 -4.54 2.67 -14.08
N PRO A 639 -3.77 1.76 -13.46
CA PRO A 639 -2.33 1.82 -13.50
C PRO A 639 -1.82 1.73 -14.93
N LEU A 640 -0.84 2.59 -15.25
CA LEU A 640 -0.29 2.84 -16.59
C LEU A 640 0.23 1.59 -17.35
N TRP A 641 0.38 0.44 -16.67
CA TRP A 641 0.92 -0.79 -17.25
C TRP A 641 -0.14 -1.70 -17.88
N ILE A 642 -1.44 -1.48 -17.65
CA ILE A 642 -2.50 -2.19 -18.38
C ILE A 642 -2.78 -1.41 -19.67
N THR A 643 -2.04 -1.73 -20.73
CA THR A 643 -2.15 -1.05 -22.04
C THR A 643 -2.94 -1.88 -23.04
N PHE A 644 -3.70 -1.17 -23.89
CA PHE A 644 -4.25 -1.73 -25.11
C PHE A 644 -3.22 -1.48 -26.21
N ASN A 645 -2.35 -2.47 -26.45
CA ASN A 645 -1.37 -2.38 -27.55
C ASN A 645 -2.02 -2.59 -28.91
#